data_AF-A0AA40NKL6-F1
#
_entry.id   AF-A0AA40NKL6-F1
#
_cell.length_a   1.000
_cell.length_b   1.000
_cell.length_c   1.000
_cell.angle_alpha   90.00
_cell.angle_beta   90.00
_cell.angle_gamma   90.00
#
_symmetry.space_group_name_H-M   'P 1'
#
loop_
_entity.id
_entity.type
_entity.pdbx_description
1 polymer ?
#
loop_
_entity_poly.entity_id
_entity_poly.type
_entity_poly.pdbx_seq_one_letter_code
_entity_poly.pdbx_strand_id
1 'polypeptide(L)'
;MTIYNGLFEPKKSAVKDCGAVQLAIAIDAPNKKVAESIMTGKLWEAYPANGDNYFKPKLWEHAEGLPLPAVGKFDEQFALTHTFDGEKWVINEPEANVSNLPASNEIIDLAKLPSRERFAAVLMFSDSPIDGVLYSQVLDYLDNLENNDESFDEDDRVNLNILHALHNNEPVQHMHVEGLNNLIQAIYANFENQTPGKAAISQFIKRWLENPGKRDEMVPNKTSSLSTCVKNDNVVVAPQRGYKHTYATLDQEIAVALLPIAPDAPVLSGNLRDAEKMISDDREDFKRWSAALRTTGKILKYDRPSIFGVIQNVPSKDTYHFPESLRRHIDSWLAEHGQLECAETDAERIGKQLAAERGEYVEGISDPNDPKWVKTDTPPQDSTHDEGTLSRDGTMPETASNEGEKTEVAEQETVTEDQAEQARETLNNMGYGVYATSQDTTDQQNENLSDKVKKIVQDVDQLVDRVKREEQLPQASELVKSINEMQAVESDNLELWKEVFKTDERFTSAFSVNGGGTSINGTYMTMIATREFGPKGIGWGVDILEERFDDGAPITRTVKGADGNNTWELIPDGIGGILTEKNHVIKIKLWYIRNGKRGTEIAYGCTPYLYSTKYGPFCDGEATKKSLTDATKKALSALGFCADIFMGLYDNPEYRQKNKAEFALKNASENAEDAARVRQELDDKLTRVANTLASAVSENEINKVYSSIAREAEVHRKDAEEKGDTQHARYLSGRLRRLTSIKDERIAELNKSQENA
;
A
#
# COMPACT_ATOMS: atom_id res chain seq x y z
N MET A 1 27.30 55.16 -0.06
CA MET A 1 26.44 53.97 0.03
C MET A 1 27.33 52.77 -0.25
N THR A 2 27.08 51.64 0.39
CA THR A 2 27.89 50.43 0.15
C THR A 2 27.35 49.75 -1.09
N ILE A 3 28.24 49.42 -2.03
CA ILE A 3 27.89 48.66 -3.22
C ILE A 3 27.93 47.17 -2.85
N TYR A 4 26.83 46.48 -3.10
CA TYR A 4 26.72 45.04 -2.95
C TYR A 4 26.72 44.38 -4.32
N ASN A 5 27.46 43.29 -4.47
CA ASN A 5 27.42 42.42 -5.65
C ASN A 5 26.46 41.26 -5.36
N GLY A 6 25.72 40.84 -6.39
CA GLY A 6 24.80 39.71 -6.36
C GLY A 6 25.02 38.80 -7.56
N LEU A 7 25.06 37.49 -7.31
CA LEU A 7 25.09 36.45 -8.34
C LEU A 7 23.83 35.59 -8.24
N PHE A 8 23.11 35.47 -9.36
CA PHE A 8 21.95 34.60 -9.51
C PHE A 8 22.33 33.37 -10.33
N GLU A 9 22.17 32.19 -9.71
CA GLU A 9 22.40 30.90 -10.34
C GLU A 9 21.07 30.33 -10.85
N PRO A 10 20.98 29.91 -12.13
CA PRO A 10 19.79 29.28 -12.65
C PRO A 10 19.60 27.87 -12.08
N LYS A 11 18.35 27.44 -11.91
CA LYS A 11 17.98 26.07 -11.53
C LYS A 11 18.34 25.10 -12.67
N LYS A 12 18.83 23.89 -12.34
CA LYS A 12 19.24 22.87 -13.35
C LYS A 12 18.12 22.54 -14.36
N SER A 13 16.85 22.56 -13.95
CA SER A 13 15.68 22.42 -14.85
C SER A 13 15.58 23.57 -15.86
N ALA A 14 15.75 24.81 -15.42
CA ALA A 14 15.71 25.99 -16.29
C ALA A 14 16.90 26.07 -17.26
N VAL A 15 18.06 25.52 -16.89
CA VAL A 15 19.20 25.40 -17.83
C VAL A 15 18.86 24.43 -18.96
N LYS A 16 18.18 23.31 -18.65
CA LYS A 16 17.82 22.26 -19.61
C LYS A 16 16.61 22.62 -20.48
N ASP A 17 15.60 23.26 -19.89
CA ASP A 17 14.32 23.52 -20.54
C ASP A 17 14.27 24.87 -21.28
N CYS A 18 15.00 25.89 -20.79
CA CYS A 18 14.98 27.24 -21.37
C CYS A 18 16.37 27.89 -21.57
N GLY A 19 17.47 27.18 -21.33
CA GLY A 19 18.83 27.68 -21.61
C GLY A 19 19.29 28.82 -20.70
N ALA A 20 18.81 28.88 -19.47
CA ALA A 20 19.12 29.97 -18.53
C ALA A 20 20.63 30.05 -18.17
N VAL A 21 21.17 31.28 -18.07
CA VAL A 21 22.60 31.57 -17.83
C VAL A 21 22.76 32.33 -16.50
N GLN A 22 23.91 32.20 -15.83
CA GLN A 22 24.19 32.93 -14.59
C GLN A 22 24.15 34.45 -14.79
N LEU A 23 23.54 35.17 -13.85
CA LEU A 23 23.38 36.63 -13.92
C LEU A 23 24.10 37.33 -12.77
N ALA A 24 24.99 38.27 -13.08
CA ALA A 24 25.65 39.12 -12.10
C ALA A 24 25.01 40.53 -12.06
N ILE A 25 24.91 41.14 -10.88
CA ILE A 25 24.41 42.51 -10.71
C ILE A 25 25.11 43.20 -9.53
N ALA A 26 25.34 44.52 -9.62
CA ALA A 26 25.79 45.34 -8.49
C ALA A 26 24.72 46.37 -8.11
N ILE A 27 24.47 46.62 -6.82
CA ILE A 27 23.45 47.59 -6.34
C ILE A 27 23.96 48.38 -5.14
N ASP A 28 23.65 49.68 -5.12
CA ASP A 28 23.82 50.55 -3.95
C ASP A 28 22.73 50.29 -2.90
N ALA A 29 23.12 49.90 -1.68
CA ALA A 29 22.18 49.69 -0.59
C ALA A 29 22.80 50.05 0.78
N PRO A 30 21.96 50.36 1.79
CA PRO A 30 22.44 50.66 3.14
C PRO A 30 22.83 49.41 3.94
N ASN A 31 22.33 48.23 3.58
CA ASN A 31 22.69 46.95 4.21
C ASN A 31 22.41 45.77 3.27
N LYS A 32 22.98 44.60 3.59
CA LYS A 32 22.88 43.36 2.80
C LYS A 32 21.44 42.88 2.55
N LYS A 33 20.55 42.99 3.55
CA LYS A 33 19.14 42.57 3.42
C LYS A 33 18.35 43.44 2.44
N VAL A 34 18.60 44.76 2.47
CA VAL A 34 17.99 45.70 1.54
C VAL A 34 18.56 45.49 0.13
N ALA A 35 19.85 45.18 -0.01
CA ALA A 35 20.46 44.82 -1.29
C ALA A 35 19.79 43.59 -1.91
N GLU A 36 19.59 42.52 -1.13
CA GLU A 36 18.92 41.28 -1.58
C GLU A 36 17.50 41.53 -2.07
N SER A 37 16.72 42.31 -1.33
CA SER A 37 15.35 42.64 -1.71
C SER A 37 15.28 43.47 -3.00
N ILE A 38 16.21 44.42 -3.18
CA ILE A 38 16.26 45.25 -4.39
C ILE A 38 16.72 44.41 -5.59
N MET A 39 17.72 43.54 -5.42
CA MET A 39 18.22 42.66 -6.49
C MET A 39 17.15 41.67 -6.95
N THR A 40 16.43 41.06 -6.00
CA THR A 40 15.33 40.13 -6.30
C THR A 40 14.18 40.86 -6.99
N GLY A 41 13.81 42.05 -6.52
CA GLY A 41 12.79 42.87 -7.18
C GLY A 41 13.17 43.23 -8.63
N LYS A 42 14.43 43.56 -8.87
CA LYS A 42 14.94 43.83 -10.23
C LYS A 42 14.97 42.59 -11.12
N LEU A 43 15.23 41.41 -10.56
CA LEU A 43 15.16 40.15 -11.31
C LEU A 43 13.75 39.94 -11.87
N TRP A 44 12.73 40.16 -11.06
CA TRP A 44 11.33 40.05 -11.49
C TRP A 44 10.91 41.15 -12.46
N GLU A 45 11.50 42.35 -12.38
CA GLU A 45 11.25 43.42 -13.34
C GLU A 45 11.89 43.12 -14.71
N ALA A 46 13.12 42.59 -14.72
CA ALA A 46 13.84 42.28 -15.95
C ALA A 46 13.41 40.94 -16.59
N TYR A 47 13.04 39.95 -15.77
CA TYR A 47 12.69 38.59 -16.19
C TYR A 47 11.36 38.12 -15.54
N PRO A 48 10.22 38.77 -15.84
CA PRO A 48 8.95 38.53 -15.15
C PRO A 48 8.38 37.10 -15.32
N ALA A 49 8.68 36.42 -16.42
CA ALA A 49 8.22 35.06 -16.67
C ALA A 49 9.18 33.97 -16.12
N ASN A 50 10.43 34.34 -15.84
CA ASN A 50 11.51 33.40 -15.52
C ASN A 50 12.18 33.73 -14.17
N GLY A 51 11.59 34.60 -13.35
CA GLY A 51 12.14 34.97 -12.03
C GLY A 51 12.30 33.77 -11.10
N ASP A 52 11.34 32.84 -11.14
CA ASP A 52 11.36 31.59 -10.37
C ASP A 52 12.41 30.58 -10.83
N ASN A 53 13.03 30.80 -12.00
CA ASN A 53 14.03 29.90 -12.56
C ASN A 53 15.43 30.11 -11.95
N TYR A 54 15.60 31.09 -11.06
CA TYR A 54 16.86 31.41 -10.40
C TYR A 54 16.77 31.20 -8.89
N PHE A 55 17.88 30.81 -8.26
CA PHE A 55 18.00 30.77 -6.81
C PHE A 55 18.14 32.19 -6.23
N LYS A 56 18.00 32.31 -4.91
CA LYS A 56 18.25 33.58 -4.21
C LYS A 56 19.67 34.07 -4.49
N PRO A 57 19.89 35.39 -4.63
CA PRO A 57 21.19 35.91 -5.01
C PRO A 57 22.22 35.66 -3.91
N LYS A 58 23.42 35.20 -4.27
CA LYS A 58 24.57 35.19 -3.36
C LYS A 58 25.11 36.62 -3.28
N LEU A 59 25.16 37.22 -2.07
CA LEU A 59 25.57 38.62 -1.88
C LEU A 59 26.85 38.82 -1.08
N TRP A 60 27.67 39.80 -1.50
CA TRP A 60 28.84 40.28 -0.78
C TRP A 60 29.09 41.78 -1.01
N GLU A 61 29.83 42.43 -0.11
CA GLU A 61 30.21 43.84 -0.23
C GLU A 61 31.36 44.01 -1.23
N HIS A 62 31.28 45.06 -2.05
CA HIS A 62 32.35 45.37 -2.98
C HIS A 62 33.56 45.96 -2.26
N ALA A 63 34.76 45.42 -2.52
CA ALA A 63 36.02 45.97 -2.05
C ALA A 63 36.74 46.71 -3.20
N GLU A 64 37.35 47.86 -2.89
CA GLU A 64 38.06 48.70 -3.87
C GLU A 64 39.18 47.92 -4.57
N GLY A 65 39.17 47.93 -5.91
CA GLY A 65 40.17 47.28 -6.77
C GLY A 65 39.75 45.95 -7.40
N LEU A 66 38.52 45.47 -7.15
CA LEU A 66 37.95 44.29 -7.80
C LEU A 66 37.10 44.66 -9.03
N PRO A 67 36.95 43.77 -10.03
CA PRO A 67 36.07 44.02 -11.16
C PRO A 67 34.62 44.13 -10.69
N LEU A 68 33.89 45.10 -11.24
CA LEU A 68 32.53 45.46 -10.84
C LEU A 68 31.58 45.38 -12.05
N PRO A 69 30.51 44.57 -11.99
CA PRO A 69 29.48 44.57 -13.03
C PRO A 69 28.69 45.89 -13.00
N ALA A 70 27.99 46.21 -14.09
CA ALA A 70 27.28 47.49 -14.21
C ALA A 70 26.26 47.69 -13.07
N VAL A 71 26.40 48.79 -12.32
CA VAL A 71 25.52 49.05 -11.16
C VAL A 71 24.06 49.23 -11.63
N GLY A 72 23.19 48.38 -11.10
CA GLY A 72 21.75 48.41 -11.28
C GLY A 72 21.22 47.69 -12.53
N LYS A 73 22.09 47.01 -13.30
CA LYS A 73 21.70 46.20 -14.48
C LYS A 73 22.34 44.81 -14.39
N PHE A 74 21.65 43.80 -14.95
CA PHE A 74 22.20 42.45 -15.05
C PHE A 74 23.25 42.36 -16.15
N ASP A 75 24.33 41.66 -15.86
CA ASP A 75 25.41 41.34 -16.79
C ASP A 75 25.55 39.81 -16.91
N GLU A 76 25.27 39.31 -18.11
CA GLU A 76 25.29 37.89 -18.46
C GLU A 76 26.71 37.39 -18.81
N GLN A 77 27.60 38.30 -19.24
CA GLN A 77 28.96 37.95 -19.68
C GLN A 77 29.99 38.04 -18.55
N PHE A 78 29.68 38.83 -17.53
CA PHE A 78 30.55 38.99 -16.37
C PHE A 78 30.77 37.66 -15.63
N ALA A 79 29.72 36.85 -15.46
CA ALA A 79 29.79 35.53 -14.82
C ALA A 79 30.47 34.44 -15.67
N LEU A 80 30.68 34.69 -16.98
CA LEU A 80 31.44 33.79 -17.87
C LEU A 80 32.94 34.09 -17.84
N THR A 81 33.29 35.36 -17.65
CA THR A 81 34.68 35.85 -17.71
C THR A 81 35.36 35.91 -16.34
N HIS A 82 34.56 35.91 -15.26
CA HIS A 82 35.05 35.96 -13.89
C HIS A 82 34.35 34.89 -13.05
N THR A 83 35.11 34.14 -12.25
CA THR A 83 34.55 33.13 -11.32
C THR A 83 34.65 33.64 -9.88
N PHE A 84 33.62 33.41 -9.07
CA PHE A 84 33.56 33.86 -7.68
C PHE A 84 33.99 32.75 -6.71
N ASP A 85 35.10 32.95 -5.99
CA ASP A 85 35.70 31.98 -5.06
C ASP A 85 35.26 32.18 -3.59
N GLY A 86 34.05 32.72 -3.38
CA GLY A 86 33.51 32.97 -2.04
C GLY A 86 33.93 34.29 -1.37
N GLU A 87 35.06 34.90 -1.77
CA GLU A 87 35.49 36.22 -1.26
C GLU A 87 35.82 37.27 -2.33
N LYS A 88 36.29 36.88 -3.53
CA LYS A 88 36.74 37.80 -4.60
C LYS A 88 36.40 37.25 -5.99
N TRP A 89 36.31 38.14 -6.99
CA TRP A 89 36.24 37.76 -8.40
C TRP A 89 37.63 37.45 -8.95
N VAL A 90 37.79 36.29 -9.56
CA VAL A 90 39.02 35.86 -10.24
C VAL A 90 38.81 35.93 -11.75
N ILE A 91 39.75 36.53 -12.48
CA ILE A 91 39.72 36.63 -13.95
C ILE A 91 40.07 35.25 -14.53
N ASN A 92 39.21 34.70 -15.38
CA ASN A 92 39.50 33.45 -16.08
C ASN A 92 40.40 33.75 -17.30
N GLU A 93 41.65 33.25 -17.33
CA GLU A 93 42.47 33.31 -18.55
C GLU A 93 41.89 32.39 -19.65
N PRO A 94 41.97 32.78 -20.93
CA PRO A 94 41.35 32.02 -22.00
C PRO A 94 42.24 30.83 -22.36
N GLU A 95 41.89 29.64 -21.85
CA GLU A 95 41.95 28.32 -22.50
C GLU A 95 42.18 27.21 -21.46
N ALA A 96 41.12 26.45 -21.15
CA ALA A 96 41.11 24.98 -21.04
C ALA A 96 39.71 24.52 -20.63
N ASN A 97 38.70 24.83 -21.45
CA ASN A 97 37.41 24.16 -21.36
C ASN A 97 37.52 22.85 -22.14
N VAL A 98 38.08 21.83 -21.49
CA VAL A 98 37.94 20.43 -21.90
C VAL A 98 37.47 19.69 -20.66
N SER A 99 36.19 19.35 -20.68
CA SER A 99 35.60 18.34 -19.80
C SER A 99 36.44 17.06 -19.88
N ASN A 100 37.27 16.79 -18.87
CA ASN A 100 37.94 15.50 -18.67
C ASN A 100 36.95 14.45 -18.14
N LEU A 101 35.81 14.30 -18.80
CA LEU A 101 34.97 13.12 -18.65
C LEU A 101 35.42 12.12 -19.73
N PRO A 102 35.76 10.88 -19.37
CA PRO A 102 36.13 9.86 -20.35
C PRO A 102 35.01 9.66 -21.37
N ALA A 103 35.37 9.27 -22.60
CA ALA A 103 34.40 9.09 -23.66
C ALA A 103 33.38 8.00 -23.28
N SER A 104 32.15 8.10 -23.79
CA SER A 104 31.02 7.23 -23.40
C SER A 104 31.27 5.72 -23.52
N ASN A 105 32.23 5.30 -24.35
CA ASN A 105 32.60 3.89 -24.59
C ASN A 105 33.95 3.49 -23.96
N GLU A 106 34.57 4.34 -23.15
CA GLU A 106 35.87 4.05 -22.51
C GLU A 106 35.64 3.38 -21.15
N ILE A 107 36.15 2.16 -20.98
CA ILE A 107 36.10 1.43 -19.71
C ILE A 107 37.14 2.03 -18.76
N ILE A 108 36.68 2.51 -17.61
CA ILE A 108 37.50 3.19 -16.62
C ILE A 108 38.14 2.17 -15.68
N ASP A 109 39.44 2.32 -15.46
CA ASP A 109 40.17 1.56 -14.45
C ASP A 109 39.88 2.12 -13.05
N LEU A 110 38.97 1.46 -12.32
CA LEU A 110 38.55 1.84 -10.97
C LEU A 110 39.72 1.96 -9.99
N ALA A 111 40.83 1.25 -10.20
CA ALA A 111 41.99 1.33 -9.32
C ALA A 111 42.74 2.67 -9.42
N LYS A 112 42.61 3.37 -10.55
CA LYS A 112 43.25 4.68 -10.81
C LYS A 112 42.40 5.88 -10.38
N LEU A 113 41.15 5.64 -9.99
CA LEU A 113 40.25 6.69 -9.52
C LEU A 113 40.58 7.13 -8.08
N PRO A 114 40.27 8.39 -7.72
CA PRO A 114 40.25 8.85 -6.33
C PRO A 114 39.47 7.88 -5.43
N SER A 115 39.99 7.65 -4.21
CA SER A 115 39.43 6.67 -3.26
C SER A 115 37.93 6.84 -3.04
N ARG A 116 37.44 8.08 -3.01
CA ARG A 116 36.02 8.39 -2.81
C ARG A 116 35.13 7.94 -3.97
N GLU A 117 35.50 8.30 -5.18
CA GLU A 117 34.78 7.94 -6.40
C GLU A 117 34.83 6.44 -6.64
N ARG A 118 35.97 5.81 -6.35
CA ARG A 118 36.12 4.35 -6.39
C ARG A 118 35.21 3.64 -5.39
N PHE A 119 35.03 4.18 -4.18
CA PHE A 119 34.15 3.58 -3.18
C PHE A 119 32.68 3.68 -3.59
N ALA A 120 32.25 4.83 -4.11
CA ALA A 120 30.89 5.01 -4.62
C ALA A 120 30.62 4.15 -5.86
N ALA A 121 31.58 4.07 -6.78
CA ALA A 121 31.52 3.19 -7.95
C ALA A 121 31.28 1.72 -7.55
N VAL A 122 32.05 1.20 -6.59
CA VAL A 122 31.89 -0.19 -6.13
C VAL A 122 30.62 -0.38 -5.28
N LEU A 123 30.18 0.63 -4.54
CA LEU A 123 28.93 0.59 -3.80
C LEU A 123 27.71 0.45 -4.74
N MET A 124 27.69 1.22 -5.83
CA MET A 124 26.58 1.25 -6.79
C MET A 124 26.62 0.10 -7.80
N PHE A 125 27.81 -0.28 -8.29
CA PHE A 125 27.97 -1.19 -9.43
C PHE A 125 28.77 -2.47 -9.10
N SER A 126 29.14 -2.68 -7.83
CA SER A 126 29.92 -3.84 -7.36
C SER A 126 31.25 -3.98 -8.13
N ASP A 127 31.56 -5.17 -8.65
CA ASP A 127 32.78 -5.47 -9.43
C ASP A 127 32.60 -5.31 -10.95
N SER A 128 31.50 -4.70 -11.40
CA SER A 128 31.21 -4.51 -12.82
C SER A 128 32.14 -3.47 -13.46
N PRO A 129 32.53 -3.64 -14.74
CA PRO A 129 33.29 -2.62 -15.47
C PRO A 129 32.43 -1.37 -15.68
N ILE A 130 32.99 -0.20 -15.38
CA ILE A 130 32.30 1.09 -15.46
C ILE A 130 32.80 1.84 -16.69
N ASP A 131 31.89 2.35 -17.52
CA ASP A 131 32.21 3.22 -18.65
C ASP A 131 32.08 4.72 -18.28
N GLY A 132 32.44 5.62 -19.20
CA GLY A 132 32.34 7.06 -18.98
C GLY A 132 30.94 7.57 -18.62
N VAL A 133 29.88 6.87 -19.07
CA VAL A 133 28.49 7.23 -18.75
C VAL A 133 28.13 6.84 -17.33
N LEU A 134 28.46 5.61 -16.93
CA LEU A 134 28.24 5.11 -15.57
C LEU A 134 29.08 5.88 -14.55
N TYR A 135 30.28 6.32 -14.91
CA TYR A 135 31.10 7.17 -14.06
C TYR A 135 30.51 8.56 -13.83
N SER A 136 29.87 9.15 -14.85
CA SER A 136 29.09 10.37 -14.68
C SER A 136 27.96 10.17 -13.65
N GLN A 137 27.31 8.99 -13.65
CA GLN A 137 26.27 8.67 -12.66
C GLN A 137 26.84 8.52 -11.23
N VAL A 138 28.06 8.00 -11.09
CA VAL A 138 28.75 7.94 -9.78
C VAL A 138 29.03 9.35 -9.25
N LEU A 139 29.44 10.28 -10.12
CA LEU A 139 29.70 11.67 -9.75
C LEU A 139 28.41 12.40 -9.37
N ASP A 140 27.34 12.21 -10.15
CA ASP A 140 26.02 12.79 -9.85
C ASP A 140 25.46 12.23 -8.52
N TYR A 141 25.66 10.94 -8.23
CA TYR A 141 25.26 10.32 -6.96
C TYR A 141 26.02 10.92 -5.78
N LEU A 142 27.33 11.11 -5.92
CA LEU A 142 28.15 11.76 -4.89
C LEU A 142 27.74 13.23 -4.66
N ASP A 143 27.44 13.98 -5.72
CA ASP A 143 26.99 15.38 -5.63
C ASP A 143 25.64 15.49 -4.89
N ASN A 144 24.71 14.59 -5.21
CA ASN A 144 23.41 14.52 -4.53
C ASN A 144 23.54 14.15 -3.05
N LEU A 145 24.49 13.28 -2.69
CA LEU A 145 24.73 12.90 -1.29
C LEU A 145 25.36 14.04 -0.46
N GLU A 146 26.05 15.00 -1.08
CA GLU A 146 26.71 16.12 -0.40
C GLU A 146 25.88 17.39 -0.33
N ASN A 147 25.09 17.68 -1.37
CA ASN A 147 24.48 18.99 -1.60
C ASN A 147 22.95 19.00 -1.48
N ASN A 148 22.32 17.89 -1.07
CA ASN A 148 20.87 17.81 -0.90
C ASN A 148 20.44 18.28 0.52
N ASP A 149 19.53 19.26 0.58
CA ASP A 149 18.89 19.77 1.81
C ASP A 149 17.57 19.03 2.14
N GLU A 150 17.14 18.08 1.31
CA GLU A 150 15.97 17.24 1.56
C GLU A 150 16.27 16.07 2.51
N SER A 151 15.21 15.52 3.14
CA SER A 151 15.36 14.35 4.02
C SER A 151 15.78 13.13 3.19
N PHE A 152 16.99 12.61 3.42
CA PHE A 152 17.47 11.36 2.81
C PHE A 152 16.52 10.18 3.09
N ASP A 153 16.29 9.36 2.07
CA ASP A 153 15.72 8.02 2.25
C ASP A 153 16.65 7.15 3.10
N GLU A 154 16.11 6.10 3.73
CA GLU A 154 16.87 5.27 4.68
C GLU A 154 18.10 4.61 4.05
N ASP A 155 18.00 4.21 2.78
CA ASP A 155 19.08 3.58 2.02
C ASP A 155 20.22 4.55 1.69
N ASP A 156 19.91 5.80 1.29
CA ASP A 156 20.92 6.81 1.00
C ASP A 156 21.65 7.27 2.27
N ARG A 157 20.93 7.32 3.40
CA ARG A 157 21.54 7.60 4.71
C ARG A 157 22.52 6.49 5.12
N VAL A 158 22.19 5.23 4.84
CA VAL A 158 23.08 4.09 5.10
C VAL A 158 24.29 4.12 4.16
N ASN A 159 24.08 4.36 2.86
CA ASN A 159 25.14 4.47 1.86
C ASN A 159 26.13 5.59 2.17
N LEU A 160 25.64 6.77 2.59
CA LEU A 160 26.48 7.88 3.05
C LEU A 160 27.32 7.50 4.28
N ASN A 161 26.71 6.81 5.25
CA ASN A 161 27.41 6.33 6.43
C ASN A 161 28.49 5.28 6.11
N ILE A 162 28.23 4.40 5.13
CA ILE A 162 29.20 3.42 4.62
C ILE A 162 30.36 4.14 3.93
N LEU A 163 30.11 5.05 3.00
CA LEU A 163 31.16 5.81 2.30
C LEU A 163 32.05 6.60 3.26
N HIS A 164 31.45 7.26 4.26
CA HIS A 164 32.19 7.96 5.31
C HIS A 164 33.01 7.00 6.20
N ALA A 165 32.51 5.81 6.51
CA ALA A 165 33.24 4.83 7.30
C ALA A 165 34.40 4.21 6.51
N LEU A 166 34.23 3.93 5.21
CA LEU A 166 35.29 3.43 4.33
C LEU A 166 36.39 4.49 4.15
N HIS A 167 36.01 5.75 3.91
CA HIS A 167 36.96 6.85 3.73
C HIS A 167 37.80 7.11 4.99
N ASN A 168 37.20 7.01 6.17
CA ASN A 168 37.89 7.24 7.44
C ASN A 168 38.85 6.12 7.86
N ASN A 169 38.90 4.98 7.16
CA ASN A 169 39.82 3.88 7.44
C ASN A 169 40.92 3.82 6.36
N GLU A 170 42.11 4.34 6.70
CA GLU A 170 43.27 4.42 5.80
C GLU A 170 43.67 3.09 5.10
N PRO A 171 43.60 1.90 5.74
CA PRO A 171 43.89 0.64 5.06
C PRO A 171 42.91 0.29 3.93
N VAL A 172 41.67 0.78 4.00
CA VAL A 172 40.63 0.53 2.98
C VAL A 172 40.90 1.35 1.72
N GLN A 173 41.53 2.52 1.86
CA GLN A 173 41.92 3.36 0.72
C GLN A 173 42.97 2.72 -0.19
N HIS A 174 43.64 1.66 0.26
CA HIS A 174 44.66 0.94 -0.50
C HIS A 174 44.20 -0.47 -0.90
N MET A 175 42.92 -0.80 -0.68
CA MET A 175 42.36 -2.11 -0.95
C MET A 175 42.06 -2.31 -2.44
N HIS A 176 42.27 -3.53 -2.95
CA HIS A 176 41.87 -3.91 -4.31
C HIS A 176 40.34 -3.90 -4.46
N VAL A 177 39.84 -3.64 -5.68
CA VAL A 177 38.41 -3.50 -6.00
C VAL A 177 37.59 -4.71 -5.54
N GLU A 178 38.09 -5.93 -5.78
CA GLU A 178 37.43 -7.16 -5.33
C GLU A 178 37.36 -7.29 -3.79
N GLY A 179 38.41 -6.88 -3.10
CA GLY A 179 38.45 -6.88 -1.63
C GLY A 179 37.48 -5.86 -1.04
N LEU A 180 37.37 -4.70 -1.70
CA LEU A 180 36.43 -3.65 -1.34
C LEU A 180 34.97 -4.08 -1.57
N ASN A 181 34.68 -4.75 -2.69
CA ASN A 181 33.36 -5.30 -2.96
C ASN A 181 32.96 -6.34 -1.89
N ASN A 182 33.87 -7.28 -1.57
CA ASN A 182 33.63 -8.26 -0.50
C ASN A 182 33.38 -7.59 0.87
N LEU A 183 34.10 -6.51 1.18
CA LEU A 183 33.91 -5.76 2.42
C LEU A 183 32.54 -5.06 2.45
N ILE A 184 32.12 -4.44 1.35
CA ILE A 184 30.82 -3.76 1.25
C ILE A 184 29.67 -4.78 1.37
N GLN A 185 29.76 -5.92 0.69
CA GLN A 185 28.78 -7.00 0.79
C GLN A 185 28.70 -7.57 2.22
N ALA A 186 29.84 -7.70 2.90
CA ALA A 186 29.88 -8.11 4.30
C ALA A 186 29.21 -7.09 5.24
N ILE A 187 29.33 -5.80 4.95
CA ILE A 187 28.64 -4.74 5.71
C ILE A 187 27.12 -4.89 5.52
N TYR A 188 26.64 -5.03 4.29
CA TYR A 188 25.20 -5.21 4.04
C TYR A 188 24.65 -6.47 4.71
N ALA A 189 25.36 -7.59 4.62
CA ALA A 189 24.92 -8.84 5.23
C ALA A 189 24.93 -8.80 6.77
N ASN A 190 25.91 -8.13 7.38
CA ASN A 190 25.99 -8.03 8.84
C ASN A 190 24.95 -7.06 9.44
N PHE A 191 24.45 -6.11 8.64
CA PHE A 191 23.46 -5.12 9.05
C PHE A 191 22.13 -5.28 8.31
N GLU A 192 21.83 -6.47 7.80
CA GLU A 192 20.57 -6.78 7.13
C GLU A 192 19.38 -6.43 8.06
N ASN A 193 18.46 -5.57 7.59
CA ASN A 193 17.32 -5.01 8.33
C ASN A 193 17.66 -4.03 9.49
N GLN A 194 18.86 -3.44 9.51
CA GLN A 194 19.25 -2.42 10.49
C GLN A 194 19.77 -1.15 9.77
N THR A 195 19.61 0.02 10.39
CA THR A 195 20.24 1.27 9.93
C THR A 195 21.46 1.59 10.81
N PRO A 196 22.63 0.99 10.55
CA PRO A 196 23.79 1.18 11.40
C PRO A 196 24.34 2.60 11.31
N GLY A 197 24.67 3.19 12.47
CA GLY A 197 25.38 4.46 12.51
C GLY A 197 26.85 4.31 12.07
N LYS A 198 27.45 5.40 11.59
CA LYS A 198 28.86 5.48 11.14
C LYS A 198 29.87 4.81 12.08
N ALA A 199 29.68 4.91 13.39
CA ALA A 199 30.57 4.33 14.39
C ALA A 199 30.52 2.78 14.42
N ALA A 200 29.34 2.19 14.28
CA ALA A 200 29.16 0.74 14.26
C ALA A 200 29.78 0.12 13.00
N ILE A 201 29.56 0.75 11.84
CA ILE A 201 30.19 0.34 10.57
C ILE A 201 31.71 0.44 10.66
N SER A 202 32.24 1.52 11.26
CA SER A 202 33.68 1.71 11.43
C SER A 202 34.32 0.64 12.35
N GLN A 203 33.60 0.22 13.41
CA GLN A 203 34.07 -0.87 14.29
C GLN A 203 34.05 -2.22 13.57
N PHE A 204 33.03 -2.47 12.75
CA PHE A 204 32.95 -3.67 11.92
C PHE A 204 34.10 -3.75 10.91
N ILE A 205 34.38 -2.65 10.18
CA ILE A 205 35.50 -2.57 9.23
C ILE A 205 36.84 -2.89 9.91
N LYS A 206 37.10 -2.33 11.10
CA LYS A 206 38.33 -2.63 11.86
C LYS A 206 38.42 -4.12 12.21
N ARG A 207 37.35 -4.70 12.75
CA ARG A 207 37.29 -6.13 13.09
C ARG A 207 37.47 -7.04 11.87
N TRP A 208 36.93 -6.64 10.72
CA TRP A 208 37.05 -7.33 9.43
C TRP A 208 38.48 -7.32 8.89
N LEU A 209 39.16 -6.19 9.02
CA LEU A 209 40.55 -6.02 8.60
C LEU A 209 41.50 -6.83 9.49
N GLU A 210 41.27 -6.84 10.80
CA GLU A 210 42.10 -7.54 11.80
C GLU A 210 42.00 -9.07 11.75
N ASN A 211 40.91 -9.64 11.21
CA ASN A 211 40.66 -11.08 11.19
C ASN A 211 40.51 -11.65 9.77
N PRO A 212 41.59 -11.66 8.94
CA PRO A 212 41.51 -12.12 7.55
C PRO A 212 41.07 -13.59 7.39
N GLY A 213 41.37 -14.46 8.35
CA GLY A 213 41.04 -15.89 8.30
C GLY A 213 39.59 -16.25 8.65
N LYS A 214 38.76 -15.28 9.07
CA LYS A 214 37.34 -15.48 9.40
C LYS A 214 36.38 -14.65 8.54
N ARG A 215 36.89 -14.04 7.47
CA ARG A 215 36.09 -13.18 6.58
C ARG A 215 34.97 -13.98 5.89
N ASP A 216 35.26 -15.20 5.47
CA ASP A 216 34.28 -16.08 4.81
C ASP A 216 33.15 -16.55 5.75
N GLU A 217 33.37 -16.57 7.06
CA GLU A 217 32.33 -16.87 8.07
C GLU A 217 31.42 -15.67 8.34
N MET A 218 31.84 -14.47 7.95
CA MET A 218 31.15 -13.21 8.19
C MET A 218 30.46 -12.66 6.91
N VAL A 219 30.48 -13.42 5.80
CA VAL A 219 29.60 -13.26 4.62
C VAL A 219 28.67 -14.47 4.53
N PRO A 220 27.34 -14.34 4.54
CA PRO A 220 26.45 -15.42 4.19
C PRO A 220 26.61 -15.76 2.70
N ASN A 221 27.08 -16.98 2.41
CA ASN A 221 27.05 -17.71 1.13
C ASN A 221 27.21 -16.90 -0.18
N LYS A 222 28.44 -16.93 -0.72
CA LYS A 222 28.68 -16.79 -2.16
C LYS A 222 28.19 -18.06 -2.86
N THR A 223 26.95 -18.09 -3.37
CA THR A 223 26.62 -18.99 -4.48
C THR A 223 27.41 -18.51 -5.70
N SER A 224 28.62 -19.02 -5.83
CA SER A 224 29.36 -19.00 -7.09
C SER A 224 28.67 -19.95 -8.06
N SER A 225 27.76 -19.42 -8.86
CA SER A 225 27.35 -20.05 -10.12
C SER A 225 28.05 -19.35 -11.28
N LEU A 226 29.38 -19.49 -11.33
CA LEU A 226 30.11 -19.46 -12.60
C LEU A 226 30.64 -20.87 -12.86
N SER A 227 29.88 -21.57 -13.70
CA SER A 227 30.33 -22.58 -14.66
C SER A 227 31.66 -23.29 -14.37
N THR A 228 31.60 -24.49 -13.82
CA THR A 228 32.50 -25.56 -14.25
C THR A 228 31.65 -26.68 -14.83
N CYS A 229 31.77 -26.85 -16.16
CA CYS A 229 31.12 -27.88 -16.93
C CYS A 229 31.62 -29.27 -16.51
N VAL A 230 30.73 -30.05 -15.89
CA VAL A 230 30.81 -31.51 -15.93
C VAL A 230 29.90 -31.95 -17.07
N LYS A 231 30.50 -32.42 -18.16
CA LYS A 231 29.78 -33.09 -19.25
C LYS A 231 29.13 -34.35 -18.69
N ASN A 232 27.81 -34.38 -18.63
CA ASN A 232 27.03 -35.61 -18.65
C ASN A 232 25.82 -35.36 -19.57
N ASP A 233 25.63 -36.29 -20.50
CA ASP A 233 24.78 -36.17 -21.67
C ASP A 233 23.28 -36.02 -21.34
N ASN A 234 22.61 -35.16 -22.12
CA ASN A 234 21.17 -35.06 -22.38
C ASN A 234 20.23 -34.60 -21.25
N VAL A 235 20.21 -33.30 -20.92
CA VAL A 235 19.01 -32.41 -20.83
C VAL A 235 19.51 -30.95 -20.85
N VAL A 236 19.02 -30.11 -21.77
CA VAL A 236 19.33 -28.67 -21.80
C VAL A 236 18.37 -27.96 -20.84
N VAL A 237 18.87 -27.42 -19.74
CA VAL A 237 18.09 -26.61 -18.78
C VAL A 237 18.50 -25.14 -18.94
N ALA A 238 17.54 -24.26 -19.18
CA ALA A 238 17.75 -22.82 -19.35
C ALA A 238 18.16 -22.12 -18.02
N PRO A 239 18.95 -21.04 -18.06
CA PRO A 239 19.38 -20.29 -16.88
C PRO A 239 18.20 -19.61 -16.15
N GLN A 240 18.16 -19.70 -14.82
CA GLN A 240 17.11 -19.06 -14.00
C GLN A 240 17.27 -17.52 -13.94
N ARG A 241 16.12 -16.80 -13.90
CA ARG A 241 16.08 -15.33 -13.75
C ARG A 241 16.67 -14.90 -12.41
N GLY A 242 17.39 -13.77 -12.43
CA GLY A 242 17.92 -13.12 -11.21
C GLY A 242 16.88 -12.35 -10.39
N TYR A 243 15.59 -12.41 -10.76
CA TYR A 243 14.50 -11.70 -10.09
C TYR A 243 13.24 -12.58 -10.02
N LYS A 244 12.38 -12.34 -9.03
CA LYS A 244 11.12 -13.09 -8.84
C LYS A 244 10.14 -12.73 -9.96
N HIS A 245 9.74 -13.72 -10.75
CA HIS A 245 8.82 -13.51 -11.85
C HIS A 245 7.36 -13.41 -11.35
N THR A 246 6.81 -12.21 -11.41
CA THR A 246 5.44 -11.81 -11.04
C THR A 246 4.68 -11.28 -12.26
N TYR A 247 3.38 -11.01 -12.14
CA TYR A 247 2.61 -10.42 -13.27
C TYR A 247 3.06 -9.01 -13.65
N ALA A 248 3.70 -8.27 -12.73
CA ALA A 248 4.27 -6.95 -13.02
C ALA A 248 5.58 -7.07 -13.81
N THR A 249 6.46 -8.01 -13.44
CA THR A 249 7.68 -8.28 -14.20
C THR A 249 7.38 -8.97 -15.54
N LEU A 250 6.30 -9.75 -15.63
CA LEU A 250 5.79 -10.30 -16.89
C LEU A 250 5.34 -9.17 -17.84
N ASP A 251 4.61 -8.18 -17.35
CA ASP A 251 4.21 -7.02 -18.18
C ASP A 251 5.43 -6.25 -18.69
N GLN A 252 6.44 -6.04 -17.85
CA GLN A 252 7.71 -5.44 -18.27
C GLN A 252 8.39 -6.27 -19.36
N GLU A 253 8.41 -7.59 -19.23
CA GLU A 253 8.96 -8.49 -20.25
C GLU A 253 8.19 -8.46 -21.56
N ILE A 254 6.86 -8.41 -21.51
CA ILE A 254 5.98 -8.28 -22.67
C ILE A 254 6.25 -6.94 -23.38
N ALA A 255 6.30 -5.85 -22.63
CA ALA A 255 6.58 -4.52 -23.16
C ALA A 255 7.96 -4.42 -23.80
N VAL A 256 8.99 -5.05 -23.18
CA VAL A 256 10.34 -5.12 -23.77
C VAL A 256 10.37 -6.02 -25.01
N ALA A 257 9.63 -7.13 -25.05
CA ALA A 257 9.56 -8.02 -26.20
C ALA A 257 8.88 -7.38 -27.43
N LEU A 258 8.00 -6.39 -27.21
CA LEU A 258 7.36 -5.58 -28.26
C LEU A 258 8.27 -4.49 -28.85
N LEU A 259 9.41 -4.20 -28.21
CA LEU A 259 10.44 -3.34 -28.77
C LEU A 259 11.25 -4.11 -29.84
N PRO A 260 11.89 -3.41 -30.81
CA PRO A 260 12.69 -4.05 -31.86
C PRO A 260 14.05 -4.53 -31.34
N ILE A 261 14.05 -5.41 -30.34
CA ILE A 261 15.22 -5.97 -29.65
C ILE A 261 15.29 -7.47 -29.95
N ALA A 262 16.47 -7.98 -30.31
CA ALA A 262 16.65 -9.42 -30.53
C ALA A 262 16.47 -10.20 -29.21
N PRO A 263 15.91 -11.42 -29.23
CA PRO A 263 15.55 -12.16 -28.01
C PRO A 263 16.75 -12.59 -27.14
N ASP A 264 17.95 -12.57 -27.71
CA ASP A 264 19.24 -12.85 -27.06
C ASP A 264 20.07 -11.59 -26.71
N ALA A 265 19.58 -10.39 -27.05
CA ALA A 265 20.28 -9.14 -26.77
C ALA A 265 20.13 -8.69 -25.30
N PRO A 266 21.16 -8.10 -24.68
CA PRO A 266 21.08 -7.58 -23.33
C PRO A 266 20.07 -6.43 -23.24
N VAL A 267 19.20 -6.47 -22.24
CA VAL A 267 18.17 -5.43 -22.03
C VAL A 267 18.80 -4.24 -21.29
N LEU A 268 18.99 -3.16 -22.03
CA LEU A 268 19.55 -1.89 -21.54
C LEU A 268 18.50 -1.10 -20.74
N SER A 269 18.95 -0.22 -19.83
CA SER A 269 18.08 0.63 -19.02
C SER A 269 17.18 1.57 -19.84
N GLY A 270 17.65 2.00 -21.02
CA GLY A 270 16.81 2.75 -21.98
C GLY A 270 15.60 1.95 -22.46
N ASN A 271 15.79 0.64 -22.72
CA ASN A 271 14.72 -0.26 -23.17
C ASN A 271 13.68 -0.49 -22.06
N LEU A 272 14.12 -0.49 -20.79
CA LEU A 272 13.22 -0.57 -19.63
C LEU A 272 12.39 0.70 -19.48
N ARG A 273 12.98 1.89 -19.68
CA ARG A 273 12.22 3.16 -19.67
C ARG A 273 11.22 3.25 -20.82
N ASP A 274 11.59 2.78 -22.01
CA ASP A 274 10.67 2.74 -23.15
C ASP A 274 9.54 1.72 -22.93
N ALA A 275 9.83 0.60 -22.26
CA ALA A 275 8.82 -0.38 -21.86
C ALA A 275 7.88 0.17 -20.76
N GLU A 276 8.41 0.85 -19.74
CA GLU A 276 7.61 1.53 -18.71
C GLU A 276 6.72 2.62 -19.31
N LYS A 277 7.25 3.39 -20.27
CA LYS A 277 6.47 4.37 -21.02
C LYS A 277 5.35 3.69 -21.83
N MET A 278 5.61 2.56 -22.47
CA MET A 278 4.60 1.79 -23.21
C MET A 278 3.48 1.26 -22.30
N ILE A 279 3.82 0.85 -21.08
CA ILE A 279 2.86 0.43 -20.06
C ILE A 279 2.03 1.63 -19.57
N SER A 280 2.68 2.77 -19.31
CA SER A 280 2.02 4.01 -18.87
C SER A 280 1.10 4.62 -19.93
N ASP A 281 1.45 4.49 -21.21
CA ASP A 281 0.67 5.01 -22.34
C ASP A 281 -0.52 4.09 -22.73
N ASP A 282 -0.76 2.98 -22.01
CA ASP A 282 -1.80 1.95 -22.23
C ASP A 282 -1.94 1.52 -23.70
N ARG A 283 -0.79 1.27 -24.35
CA ARG A 283 -0.74 0.95 -25.78
C ARG A 283 -1.55 -0.31 -26.11
N GLU A 284 -2.37 -0.26 -27.16
CA GLU A 284 -3.35 -1.31 -27.47
C GLU A 284 -2.74 -2.70 -27.74
N ASP A 285 -1.56 -2.75 -28.37
CA ASP A 285 -0.84 -4.01 -28.64
C ASP A 285 -0.35 -4.65 -27.34
N PHE A 286 0.32 -3.89 -26.47
CA PHE A 286 0.73 -4.32 -25.13
C PHE A 286 -0.46 -4.85 -24.31
N LYS A 287 -1.56 -4.10 -24.25
CA LYS A 287 -2.75 -4.46 -23.46
C LYS A 287 -3.34 -5.80 -23.86
N ARG A 288 -3.42 -6.05 -25.17
CA ARG A 288 -3.98 -7.29 -25.73
C ARG A 288 -3.05 -8.48 -25.52
N TRP A 289 -1.73 -8.27 -25.63
CA TRP A 289 -0.72 -9.29 -25.32
C TRP A 289 -0.66 -9.64 -23.82
N SER A 290 -0.67 -8.63 -22.94
CA SER A 290 -0.70 -8.83 -21.49
C SER A 290 -1.95 -9.58 -21.05
N ALA A 291 -3.13 -9.18 -21.52
CA ALA A 291 -4.38 -9.88 -21.18
C ALA A 291 -4.38 -11.35 -21.65
N ALA A 292 -3.87 -11.63 -22.84
CA ALA A 292 -3.82 -12.99 -23.38
C ALA A 292 -2.81 -13.88 -22.63
N LEU A 293 -1.59 -13.40 -22.38
CA LEU A 293 -0.56 -14.15 -21.67
C LEU A 293 -0.92 -14.39 -20.20
N ARG A 294 -1.56 -13.43 -19.51
CA ARG A 294 -2.04 -13.59 -18.13
C ARG A 294 -3.12 -14.66 -17.97
N THR A 295 -3.90 -14.90 -19.03
CA THR A 295 -4.94 -15.94 -19.04
C THR A 295 -4.34 -17.34 -19.29
N THR A 296 -3.06 -17.43 -19.69
CA THR A 296 -2.39 -18.69 -20.01
C THR A 296 -1.91 -19.39 -18.73
N GLY A 297 -2.28 -20.67 -18.57
CA GLY A 297 -1.95 -21.45 -17.39
C GLY A 297 -0.45 -21.64 -17.20
N LYS A 298 0.05 -21.46 -15.97
CA LYS A 298 1.47 -21.59 -15.60
C LYS A 298 2.42 -20.62 -16.34
N ILE A 299 1.91 -19.52 -16.92
CA ILE A 299 2.74 -18.57 -17.68
C ILE A 299 3.96 -18.07 -16.88
N LEU A 300 3.79 -17.88 -15.56
CA LEU A 300 4.86 -17.41 -14.67
C LEU A 300 6.01 -18.41 -14.46
N LYS A 301 5.87 -19.65 -14.93
CA LYS A 301 6.88 -20.70 -14.83
C LYS A 301 7.71 -20.88 -16.11
N TYR A 302 7.35 -20.18 -17.19
CA TYR A 302 8.07 -20.24 -18.46
C TYR A 302 9.28 -19.30 -18.48
N ASP A 303 10.32 -19.72 -19.19
CA ASP A 303 11.56 -18.97 -19.29
C ASP A 303 11.44 -17.70 -20.14
N ARG A 304 12.36 -16.75 -19.91
CA ARG A 304 12.37 -15.47 -20.62
C ARG A 304 12.42 -15.63 -22.14
N PRO A 305 13.28 -16.50 -22.68
CA PRO A 305 13.32 -16.76 -24.12
C PRO A 305 12.00 -17.28 -24.70
N SER A 306 11.26 -18.16 -23.99
CA SER A 306 9.96 -18.63 -24.46
C SER A 306 8.95 -17.49 -24.56
N ILE A 307 8.84 -16.65 -23.53
CA ILE A 307 7.91 -15.52 -23.50
C ILE A 307 8.24 -14.49 -24.59
N PHE A 308 9.53 -14.18 -24.79
CA PHE A 308 9.99 -13.28 -25.86
C PHE A 308 9.72 -13.88 -27.24
N GLY A 309 9.98 -15.18 -27.42
CA GLY A 309 9.76 -15.89 -28.66
C GLY A 309 8.31 -15.87 -29.11
N VAL A 310 7.35 -16.04 -28.18
CA VAL A 310 5.90 -16.01 -28.46
C VAL A 310 5.48 -14.69 -29.13
N ILE A 311 5.99 -13.57 -28.61
CA ILE A 311 5.61 -12.22 -29.04
C ILE A 311 6.29 -11.84 -30.36
N GLN A 312 7.56 -12.22 -30.51
CA GLN A 312 8.37 -11.82 -31.68
C GLN A 312 8.11 -12.69 -32.92
N ASN A 313 7.65 -13.93 -32.76
CA ASN A 313 7.38 -14.85 -33.87
C ASN A 313 5.90 -14.94 -34.23
N VAL A 314 5.20 -13.81 -34.20
CA VAL A 314 3.78 -13.76 -34.55
C VAL A 314 3.58 -13.90 -36.08
N PRO A 315 2.60 -14.70 -36.57
CA PRO A 315 2.41 -14.93 -38.00
C PRO A 315 2.07 -13.67 -38.81
N SER A 316 1.40 -12.70 -38.18
CA SER A 316 1.16 -11.37 -38.73
C SER A 316 1.17 -10.32 -37.62
N LYS A 317 1.70 -9.13 -37.91
CA LYS A 317 1.87 -8.05 -36.93
C LYS A 317 0.54 -7.62 -36.29
N ASP A 318 -0.58 -7.80 -36.99
CA ASP A 318 -1.93 -7.43 -36.54
C ASP A 318 -2.69 -8.54 -35.79
N THR A 319 -2.04 -9.69 -35.52
CA THR A 319 -2.69 -10.85 -34.87
C THR A 319 -3.28 -10.48 -33.50
N TYR A 320 -2.73 -9.50 -32.80
CA TYR A 320 -3.22 -9.05 -31.49
C TYR A 320 -4.64 -8.46 -31.53
N HIS A 321 -5.13 -7.99 -32.68
CA HIS A 321 -6.51 -7.52 -32.83
C HIS A 321 -7.55 -8.65 -32.77
N PHE A 322 -7.15 -9.92 -32.97
CA PHE A 322 -8.03 -11.09 -32.99
C PHE A 322 -7.74 -12.03 -31.80
N PRO A 323 -8.50 -11.94 -30.68
CA PRO A 323 -8.20 -12.65 -29.44
C PRO A 323 -8.12 -14.18 -29.57
N GLU A 324 -8.97 -14.78 -30.40
CA GLU A 324 -9.00 -16.24 -30.63
C GLU A 324 -7.78 -16.74 -31.40
N SER A 325 -7.32 -15.97 -32.40
CA SER A 325 -6.10 -16.28 -33.16
C SER A 325 -4.86 -16.08 -32.31
N LEU A 326 -4.84 -15.04 -31.49
CA LEU A 326 -3.75 -14.74 -30.56
C LEU A 326 -3.56 -15.85 -29.52
N ARG A 327 -4.65 -16.32 -28.90
CA ARG A 327 -4.60 -17.44 -27.93
C ARG A 327 -4.10 -18.74 -28.57
N ARG A 328 -4.61 -19.10 -29.75
CA ARG A 328 -4.14 -20.28 -30.49
C ARG A 328 -2.65 -20.22 -30.81
N HIS A 329 -2.15 -19.03 -31.16
CA HIS A 329 -0.72 -18.82 -31.40
C HIS A 329 0.10 -19.02 -30.12
N ILE A 330 -0.32 -18.40 -29.00
CA ILE A 330 0.34 -18.54 -27.70
C ILE A 330 0.41 -20.01 -27.27
N ASP A 331 -0.73 -20.72 -27.34
CA ASP A 331 -0.81 -22.13 -26.92
C ASP A 331 0.03 -23.04 -27.83
N SER A 332 -0.02 -22.84 -29.15
CA SER A 332 0.76 -23.63 -30.12
C SER A 332 2.27 -23.38 -29.96
N TRP A 333 2.68 -22.12 -29.76
CA TRP A 333 4.09 -21.76 -29.61
C TRP A 333 4.68 -22.28 -28.30
N LEU A 334 3.96 -22.11 -27.18
CA LEU A 334 4.39 -22.62 -25.87
C LEU A 334 4.39 -24.16 -25.81
N ALA A 335 3.54 -24.83 -26.60
CA ALA A 335 3.55 -26.29 -26.71
C ALA A 335 4.78 -26.82 -27.49
N GLU A 336 5.21 -26.11 -28.53
CA GLU A 336 6.34 -26.54 -29.38
C GLU A 336 7.71 -26.06 -28.88
N HIS A 337 7.78 -24.86 -28.28
CA HIS A 337 9.03 -24.18 -27.96
C HIS A 337 9.15 -23.77 -26.48
N GLY A 338 8.10 -23.99 -25.67
CA GLY A 338 8.07 -23.55 -24.28
C GLY A 338 8.99 -24.35 -23.36
N GLN A 339 9.89 -23.66 -22.66
CA GLN A 339 10.75 -24.23 -21.61
C GLN A 339 10.33 -23.69 -20.25
N LEU A 340 10.25 -24.57 -19.23
CA LEU A 340 9.90 -24.20 -17.86
C LEU A 340 11.18 -24.00 -17.02
N GLU A 341 11.22 -22.96 -16.19
CA GLU A 341 12.39 -22.60 -15.36
C GLU A 341 12.62 -23.52 -14.14
N CYS A 342 11.69 -24.44 -13.88
CA CYS A 342 11.79 -25.44 -12.81
C CYS A 342 11.62 -26.85 -13.40
N ALA A 343 12.72 -27.63 -13.42
CA ALA A 343 12.57 -29.07 -13.21
C ALA A 343 12.05 -29.27 -11.77
N GLU A 344 11.15 -30.23 -11.56
CA GLU A 344 10.69 -30.63 -10.22
C GLU A 344 11.88 -30.68 -9.26
N THR A 345 11.84 -29.86 -8.22
CA THR A 345 13.03 -29.56 -7.41
C THR A 345 13.52 -30.83 -6.73
N ASP A 346 14.85 -31.02 -6.68
CA ASP A 346 15.48 -32.14 -5.94
C ASP A 346 15.03 -32.21 -4.46
N ALA A 347 14.46 -31.12 -3.92
CA ALA A 347 13.82 -31.10 -2.60
C ALA A 347 12.55 -31.98 -2.50
N GLU A 348 11.72 -32.06 -3.55
CA GLU A 348 10.57 -32.97 -3.58
C GLU A 348 11.02 -34.43 -3.77
N ARG A 349 12.07 -34.66 -4.56
CA ARG A 349 12.63 -36.02 -4.74
C ARG A 349 13.30 -36.52 -3.47
N ILE A 350 14.08 -35.67 -2.79
CA ILE A 350 14.69 -35.96 -1.49
C ILE A 350 13.62 -36.10 -0.40
N GLY A 351 12.58 -35.27 -0.41
CA GLY A 351 11.44 -35.39 0.51
C GLY A 351 10.68 -36.72 0.34
N LYS A 352 10.43 -37.12 -0.91
CA LYS A 352 9.81 -38.42 -1.25
C LYS A 352 10.71 -39.61 -0.92
N GLN A 353 12.03 -39.50 -1.10
CA GLN A 353 12.99 -40.53 -0.68
C GLN A 353 13.12 -40.65 0.85
N LEU A 354 13.15 -39.53 1.57
CA LEU A 354 13.19 -39.50 3.03
C LEU A 354 11.88 -40.01 3.66
N ALA A 355 10.72 -39.78 3.02
CA ALA A 355 9.44 -40.34 3.45
C ALA A 355 9.40 -41.87 3.26
N ALA A 356 9.94 -42.37 2.14
CA ALA A 356 10.10 -43.81 1.91
C ALA A 356 11.08 -44.46 2.91
N GLU A 357 12.20 -43.80 3.26
CA GLU A 357 13.15 -44.28 4.29
C GLU A 357 12.56 -44.27 5.71
N ARG A 358 11.67 -43.32 6.02
CA ARG A 358 10.90 -43.29 7.28
C ARG A 358 9.76 -44.32 7.31
N GLY A 359 9.55 -45.03 6.21
CA GLY A 359 8.61 -46.14 6.11
C GLY A 359 7.18 -45.75 5.83
N GLU A 360 6.96 -44.61 5.16
CA GLU A 360 5.67 -44.20 4.60
C GLU A 360 5.56 -44.61 3.13
N TYR A 361 4.37 -45.00 2.67
CA TYR A 361 4.17 -45.43 1.28
C TYR A 361 4.14 -44.23 0.34
N VAL A 362 5.06 -44.19 -0.62
CA VAL A 362 5.14 -43.14 -1.65
C VAL A 362 4.92 -43.75 -3.03
N GLU A 363 3.84 -43.32 -3.68
CA GLU A 363 3.41 -43.80 -4.99
C GLU A 363 4.49 -43.55 -6.06
N GLY A 364 4.93 -44.62 -6.75
CA GLY A 364 5.99 -44.58 -7.76
C GLY A 364 7.43 -44.82 -7.24
N ILE A 365 7.65 -44.90 -5.91
CA ILE A 365 8.97 -45.20 -5.31
C ILE A 365 8.91 -46.43 -4.39
N SER A 366 7.84 -46.59 -3.62
CA SER A 366 7.63 -47.76 -2.75
C SER A 366 6.99 -48.91 -3.54
N ASP A 367 7.43 -50.16 -3.32
CA ASP A 367 6.85 -51.32 -3.99
C ASP A 367 5.40 -51.54 -3.54
N PRO A 368 4.41 -51.45 -4.45
CA PRO A 368 2.99 -51.62 -4.13
C PRO A 368 2.62 -53.02 -3.61
N ASN A 369 3.50 -54.02 -3.77
CA ASN A 369 3.28 -55.40 -3.37
C ASN A 369 4.09 -55.83 -2.13
N ASP A 370 4.75 -54.91 -1.44
CA ASP A 370 5.49 -55.22 -0.22
C ASP A 370 4.53 -55.52 0.97
N PRO A 371 4.66 -56.66 1.67
CA PRO A 371 3.80 -57.04 2.79
C PRO A 371 3.87 -56.13 4.03
N LYS A 372 4.78 -55.14 4.06
CA LYS A 372 4.87 -54.09 5.09
C LYS A 372 3.66 -53.14 5.12
N TRP A 373 2.93 -53.00 4.02
CA TRP A 373 1.84 -52.02 3.88
C TRP A 373 0.48 -52.64 4.25
N VAL A 374 0.01 -52.40 5.47
CA VAL A 374 -1.30 -52.87 5.93
C VAL A 374 -2.39 -51.99 5.32
N LYS A 375 -3.25 -52.57 4.46
CA LYS A 375 -4.46 -51.92 3.97
C LYS A 375 -5.61 -52.22 4.93
N THR A 376 -6.11 -51.21 5.63
CA THR A 376 -7.35 -51.31 6.41
C THR A 376 -8.32 -50.23 5.98
N ASP A 377 -9.41 -50.68 5.37
CA ASP A 377 -10.61 -49.92 5.07
C ASP A 377 -11.49 -49.77 6.33
N THR A 378 -12.09 -48.58 6.52
CA THR A 378 -13.27 -48.22 7.36
C THR A 378 -13.05 -47.61 8.79
N PRO A 379 -13.76 -46.52 9.19
CA PRO A 379 -13.58 -45.75 10.47
C PRO A 379 -14.67 -46.08 11.55
N PRO A 380 -14.87 -45.31 12.66
CA PRO A 380 -13.99 -44.77 13.73
C PRO A 380 -14.41 -45.22 15.15
N GLN A 381 -13.62 -45.00 16.23
CA GLN A 381 -14.17 -44.80 17.60
C GLN A 381 -13.19 -44.24 18.65
N ASP A 382 -13.78 -43.47 19.57
CA ASP A 382 -13.26 -42.72 20.73
C ASP A 382 -12.31 -43.43 21.70
N SER A 383 -11.39 -42.66 22.31
CA SER A 383 -11.17 -42.70 23.77
C SER A 383 -10.37 -41.48 24.28
N THR A 384 -10.87 -40.95 25.39
CA THR A 384 -10.47 -39.78 26.18
C THR A 384 -9.30 -40.02 27.16
N HIS A 385 -8.63 -38.91 27.55
CA HIS A 385 -7.68 -38.68 28.68
C HIS A 385 -6.26 -39.29 28.54
N ASP A 386 -5.15 -38.63 28.91
CA ASP A 386 -4.89 -37.80 30.11
C ASP A 386 -3.62 -36.92 29.96
N GLU A 387 -3.46 -35.95 30.86
CA GLU A 387 -2.47 -34.87 30.97
C GLU A 387 -0.98 -35.27 31.11
N GLY A 388 -0.09 -34.33 30.75
CA GLY A 388 1.34 -34.36 31.12
C GLY A 388 2.13 -33.13 30.64
N THR A 389 2.38 -32.23 31.58
CA THR A 389 3.02 -30.89 31.53
C THR A 389 4.55 -30.87 31.36
N LEU A 390 5.09 -29.78 30.76
CA LEU A 390 6.29 -28.96 31.16
C LEU A 390 6.73 -28.03 29.98
N SER A 391 6.48 -26.71 30.06
CA SER A 391 7.44 -25.58 30.34
C SER A 391 8.62 -25.47 29.35
N ARG A 392 9.01 -24.31 28.80
CA ARG A 392 9.19 -22.99 29.43
C ARG A 392 9.54 -21.88 28.41
N ASP A 393 9.02 -20.67 28.68
CA ASP A 393 9.46 -19.28 28.48
C ASP A 393 10.07 -18.73 27.18
N GLY A 394 9.50 -17.57 26.82
CA GLY A 394 10.22 -16.40 26.30
C GLY A 394 9.34 -15.15 26.41
N THR A 395 9.43 -14.42 27.52
CA THR A 395 8.48 -13.38 27.97
C THR A 395 9.13 -11.97 28.01
N MET A 396 8.31 -10.92 27.75
CA MET A 396 8.40 -9.49 28.17
C MET A 396 9.15 -8.46 27.27
N PRO A 397 8.92 -7.11 27.37
CA PRO A 397 7.99 -6.33 28.24
C PRO A 397 7.16 -5.19 27.54
N GLU A 398 5.90 -4.93 27.93
CA GLU A 398 5.14 -3.75 27.46
C GLU A 398 5.15 -2.57 28.44
N THR A 399 5.20 -1.33 27.91
CA THR A 399 4.98 -0.07 28.65
C THR A 399 4.02 0.86 27.91
N ALA A 400 3.22 1.57 28.70
CA ALA A 400 1.93 2.17 28.34
C ALA A 400 1.95 3.54 27.62
N SER A 401 0.78 3.76 26.98
CA SER A 401 0.20 4.92 26.30
C SER A 401 0.06 6.20 27.15
N ASN A 402 0.10 7.36 26.49
CA ASN A 402 -0.49 8.63 26.95
C ASN A 402 -1.21 9.30 25.77
N GLU A 403 -2.47 9.71 26.01
CA GLU A 403 -3.34 10.47 25.09
C GLU A 403 -3.07 11.98 25.15
N GLY A 404 -3.39 12.69 24.06
CA GLY A 404 -3.46 14.15 24.00
C GLY A 404 -4.05 14.69 22.68
N GLU A 405 -5.37 14.90 22.69
CA GLU A 405 -6.18 15.98 22.07
C GLU A 405 -6.13 16.35 20.56
N LYS A 406 -7.34 16.64 20.05
CA LYS A 406 -7.78 17.00 18.68
C LYS A 406 -7.10 18.23 18.05
N THR A 407 -6.87 18.17 16.73
CA THR A 407 -7.11 19.27 15.77
C THR A 407 -7.44 18.75 14.37
N GLU A 408 -8.04 19.63 13.56
CA GLU A 408 -8.95 19.46 12.43
C GLU A 408 -8.41 18.79 11.15
N VAL A 409 -9.36 18.21 10.41
CA VAL A 409 -9.21 17.52 9.13
C VAL A 409 -9.36 18.54 7.99
N ALA A 410 -8.43 18.54 7.03
CA ALA A 410 -8.58 19.22 5.75
C ALA A 410 -8.55 18.20 4.59
N GLU A 411 -9.68 18.15 3.89
CA GLU A 411 -9.89 18.00 2.45
C GLU A 411 -9.35 16.74 1.73
N GLN A 412 -10.29 15.88 1.32
CA GLN A 412 -10.11 14.85 0.30
C GLN A 412 -10.83 15.24 -0.99
N GLU A 413 -10.16 14.92 -2.10
CA GLU A 413 -10.48 15.21 -3.49
C GLU A 413 -11.83 14.62 -3.93
N THR A 414 -12.56 15.43 -4.71
CA THR A 414 -13.87 15.13 -5.29
C THR A 414 -13.75 14.21 -6.50
N VAL A 415 -14.44 13.07 -6.47
CA VAL A 415 -14.68 12.19 -7.62
C VAL A 415 -15.70 12.84 -8.57
N THR A 416 -15.37 12.92 -9.86
CA THR A 416 -16.19 13.53 -10.92
C THR A 416 -17.37 12.65 -11.36
N GLU A 417 -18.45 13.31 -11.78
CA GLU A 417 -19.76 12.77 -12.19
C GLU A 417 -19.69 11.63 -13.23
N ASP A 418 -18.63 11.60 -14.06
CA ASP A 418 -18.43 10.59 -15.11
C ASP A 418 -18.18 9.17 -14.56
N GLN A 419 -17.59 9.04 -13.36
CA GLN A 419 -17.36 7.74 -12.71
C GLN A 419 -18.65 7.17 -12.09
N ALA A 420 -19.60 8.03 -11.73
CA ALA A 420 -20.89 7.62 -11.17
C ALA A 420 -21.88 7.15 -12.26
N GLU A 421 -21.80 7.70 -13.47
CA GLU A 421 -22.60 7.25 -14.62
C GLU A 421 -22.12 5.90 -15.16
N GLN A 422 -20.81 5.66 -15.25
CA GLN A 422 -20.26 4.36 -15.65
C GLN A 422 -20.63 3.24 -14.65
N ALA A 423 -20.67 3.53 -13.35
CA ALA A 423 -21.12 2.58 -12.34
C ALA A 423 -22.62 2.26 -12.45
N ARG A 424 -23.45 3.24 -12.82
CA ARG A 424 -24.90 3.07 -13.03
C ARG A 424 -25.24 2.26 -14.28
N GLU A 425 -24.54 2.47 -15.39
CA GLU A 425 -24.72 1.66 -16.61
C GLU A 425 -24.29 0.21 -16.39
N THR A 426 -23.21 -0.01 -15.62
CA THR A 426 -22.74 -1.36 -15.28
C THR A 426 -23.74 -2.12 -14.41
N LEU A 427 -24.43 -1.42 -13.48
CA LEU A 427 -25.48 -2.00 -12.64
C LEU A 427 -26.78 -2.32 -13.42
N ASN A 428 -27.15 -1.49 -14.40
CA ASN A 428 -28.31 -1.78 -15.27
C ASN A 428 -28.06 -3.00 -16.19
N ASN A 429 -26.82 -3.22 -16.62
CA ASN A 429 -26.43 -4.41 -17.38
C ASN A 429 -26.40 -5.70 -16.53
N MET A 430 -26.44 -5.60 -15.20
CA MET A 430 -26.45 -6.75 -14.27
C MET A 430 -27.86 -7.18 -13.80
N GLY A 431 -28.92 -6.65 -14.42
CA GLY A 431 -30.23 -7.31 -14.42
C GLY A 431 -31.12 -7.13 -13.18
N TYR A 432 -30.94 -6.06 -12.39
CA TYR A 432 -31.88 -5.70 -11.32
C TYR A 432 -32.64 -4.41 -11.66
N GLY A 433 -33.64 -4.53 -12.54
CA GLY A 433 -34.58 -3.45 -12.86
C GLY A 433 -36.02 -3.91 -12.66
N VAL A 434 -36.63 -3.52 -11.54
CA VAL A 434 -38.08 -3.71 -11.31
C VAL A 434 -38.70 -2.33 -11.17
N TYR A 435 -39.35 -1.89 -12.25
CA TYR A 435 -40.71 -1.34 -12.36
C TYR A 435 -40.78 -0.56 -13.69
N ALA A 436 -41.31 -1.22 -14.72
CA ALA A 436 -41.76 -0.58 -15.96
C ALA A 436 -43.26 -0.27 -15.87
N THR A 437 -43.68 0.83 -16.53
CA THR A 437 -44.86 1.02 -17.42
C THR A 437 -45.32 2.49 -17.39
N SER A 438 -45.78 3.15 -18.46
CA SER A 438 -46.10 2.79 -19.86
C SER A 438 -46.53 4.07 -20.62
N GLN A 439 -46.41 4.10 -21.96
CA GLN A 439 -47.51 4.46 -22.89
C GLN A 439 -47.14 4.30 -24.38
N ASP A 440 -48.09 3.72 -25.14
CA ASP A 440 -48.18 3.43 -26.58
C ASP A 440 -48.14 4.68 -27.48
N THR A 441 -48.03 4.70 -28.83
CA THR A 441 -48.60 3.94 -29.97
C THR A 441 -47.79 4.37 -31.24
N THR A 442 -47.72 3.69 -32.40
CA THR A 442 -48.76 3.63 -33.45
C THR A 442 -48.29 2.76 -34.65
N ASP A 443 -49.26 2.21 -35.38
CA ASP A 443 -49.24 1.28 -36.52
C ASP A 443 -48.47 1.68 -37.79
N GLN A 444 -48.07 0.69 -38.62
CA GLN A 444 -48.63 0.50 -39.98
C GLN A 444 -48.14 -0.77 -40.75
N GLN A 445 -49.11 -1.35 -41.47
CA GLN A 445 -49.03 -2.13 -42.73
C GLN A 445 -48.94 -3.68 -42.71
N ASN A 446 -50.14 -4.27 -42.87
CA ASN A 446 -50.41 -5.62 -43.34
C ASN A 446 -50.45 -5.67 -44.86
N GLU A 447 -49.57 -6.45 -45.49
CA GLU A 447 -49.84 -7.10 -46.79
C GLU A 447 -48.81 -8.24 -47.00
N ASN A 448 -48.95 -9.33 -46.23
CA ASN A 448 -48.30 -10.63 -46.53
C ASN A 448 -48.81 -11.77 -45.61
N LEU A 449 -50.08 -11.73 -45.20
CA LEU A 449 -50.56 -12.59 -44.11
C LEU A 449 -50.84 -14.04 -44.51
N SER A 450 -51.21 -14.35 -45.75
CA SER A 450 -51.73 -15.70 -46.04
C SER A 450 -50.63 -16.79 -46.09
N ASP A 451 -49.47 -16.46 -46.66
CA ASP A 451 -48.37 -17.43 -46.79
C ASP A 451 -47.46 -17.46 -45.56
N LYS A 452 -47.37 -16.34 -44.81
CA LYS A 452 -46.72 -16.31 -43.50
C LYS A 452 -47.51 -17.08 -42.44
N VAL A 453 -48.85 -17.03 -42.45
CA VAL A 453 -49.67 -17.76 -41.47
C VAL A 453 -49.51 -19.28 -41.62
N LYS A 454 -49.38 -19.81 -42.83
CA LYS A 454 -49.12 -21.26 -43.00
C LYS A 454 -47.75 -21.70 -42.47
N LYS A 455 -46.73 -20.85 -42.62
CA LYS A 455 -45.38 -21.12 -42.11
C LYS A 455 -45.32 -20.98 -40.58
N ILE A 456 -45.99 -19.97 -40.04
CA ILE A 456 -46.12 -19.74 -38.59
C ILE A 456 -46.88 -20.90 -37.94
N VAL A 457 -47.96 -21.43 -38.55
CA VAL A 457 -48.69 -22.57 -37.98
C VAL A 457 -47.82 -23.83 -37.94
N GLN A 458 -47.01 -24.09 -38.98
CA GLN A 458 -46.05 -25.21 -38.96
C GLN A 458 -44.92 -25.01 -37.95
N ASP A 459 -44.42 -23.78 -37.79
CA ASP A 459 -43.38 -23.47 -36.81
C ASP A 459 -43.93 -23.51 -35.36
N VAL A 460 -45.20 -23.16 -35.16
CA VAL A 460 -45.91 -23.24 -33.86
C VAL A 460 -46.11 -24.69 -33.45
N ASP A 461 -46.53 -25.59 -34.36
CA ASP A 461 -46.66 -27.02 -34.03
C ASP A 461 -45.30 -27.65 -33.68
N GLN A 462 -44.23 -27.27 -34.40
CA GLN A 462 -42.86 -27.70 -34.07
C GLN A 462 -42.31 -27.10 -32.77
N LEU A 463 -42.78 -25.92 -32.37
CA LEU A 463 -42.45 -25.29 -31.09
C LEU A 463 -43.22 -25.95 -29.94
N VAL A 464 -44.49 -26.30 -30.12
CA VAL A 464 -45.30 -27.02 -29.12
C VAL A 464 -44.71 -28.39 -28.80
N ASP A 465 -44.22 -29.12 -29.81
CA ASP A 465 -43.53 -30.41 -29.63
C ASP A 465 -42.10 -30.28 -29.04
N ARG A 466 -41.53 -29.07 -29.05
CA ARG A 466 -40.24 -28.75 -28.42
C ARG A 466 -40.45 -28.36 -26.96
N VAL A 467 -41.46 -27.53 -26.68
CA VAL A 467 -41.89 -27.13 -25.34
C VAL A 467 -42.34 -28.35 -24.53
N LYS A 468 -43.10 -29.30 -25.11
CA LYS A 468 -43.47 -30.55 -24.43
C LYS A 468 -42.28 -31.47 -24.11
N ARG A 469 -41.17 -31.36 -24.85
CA ARG A 469 -39.92 -32.10 -24.57
C ARG A 469 -39.04 -31.38 -23.54
N GLU A 470 -39.04 -30.05 -23.54
CA GLU A 470 -38.37 -29.23 -22.52
C GLU A 470 -39.10 -29.26 -21.17
N GLU A 471 -40.41 -29.46 -21.14
CA GLU A 471 -41.19 -29.70 -19.90
C GLU A 471 -40.91 -31.07 -19.23
N GLN A 472 -40.23 -32.01 -19.92
CA GLN A 472 -39.84 -33.31 -19.36
C GLN A 472 -38.39 -33.37 -18.87
N LEU A 473 -37.62 -32.29 -19.03
CA LEU A 473 -36.32 -32.13 -18.37
C LEU A 473 -36.56 -31.52 -16.98
N PRO A 474 -35.90 -32.01 -15.92
CA PRO A 474 -36.11 -31.49 -14.56
C PRO A 474 -35.93 -29.98 -14.58
N GLN A 475 -36.95 -29.25 -14.15
CA GLN A 475 -36.94 -27.79 -14.26
C GLN A 475 -35.73 -27.24 -13.54
N ALA A 476 -35.06 -26.26 -14.15
CA ALA A 476 -33.88 -25.61 -13.56
C ALA A 476 -34.16 -25.09 -12.14
N SER A 477 -35.42 -24.83 -11.78
CA SER A 477 -35.86 -24.49 -10.42
C SER A 477 -35.73 -25.65 -9.41
N GLU A 478 -35.99 -26.90 -9.80
CA GLU A 478 -35.78 -28.09 -8.97
C GLU A 478 -34.30 -28.47 -8.89
N LEU A 479 -33.55 -28.31 -9.98
CA LEU A 479 -32.09 -28.49 -9.96
C LEU A 479 -31.42 -27.41 -9.09
N VAL A 480 -31.81 -26.14 -9.20
CA VAL A 480 -31.31 -25.05 -8.35
C VAL A 480 -31.76 -25.22 -6.89
N LYS A 481 -32.98 -25.69 -6.63
CA LYS A 481 -33.39 -26.09 -5.27
C LYS A 481 -32.54 -27.22 -4.75
N SER A 482 -32.33 -28.28 -5.53
CA SER A 482 -31.51 -29.41 -5.12
C SER A 482 -30.03 -29.04 -4.96
N ILE A 483 -29.49 -28.11 -5.77
CA ILE A 483 -28.12 -27.61 -5.66
C ILE A 483 -27.98 -26.70 -4.43
N ASN A 484 -28.95 -25.83 -4.17
CA ASN A 484 -28.98 -25.01 -2.95
C ASN A 484 -29.22 -25.87 -1.69
N GLU A 485 -30.03 -26.92 -1.78
CA GLU A 485 -30.26 -27.90 -0.71
C GLU A 485 -29.04 -28.82 -0.51
N MET A 486 -28.28 -29.14 -1.56
CA MET A 486 -27.00 -29.87 -1.47
C MET A 486 -25.85 -28.98 -0.95
N GLN A 487 -25.80 -27.70 -1.33
CA GLN A 487 -24.83 -26.73 -0.79
C GLN A 487 -25.15 -26.32 0.65
N ALA A 488 -26.42 -26.37 1.07
CA ALA A 488 -26.80 -26.17 2.46
C ALA A 488 -26.40 -27.33 3.40
N VAL A 489 -25.96 -28.47 2.87
CA VAL A 489 -25.61 -29.67 3.65
C VAL A 489 -24.13 -29.74 4.02
N GLU A 490 -23.25 -28.98 3.35
CA GLU A 490 -21.95 -28.62 3.90
C GLU A 490 -22.06 -27.26 4.57
N SER A 491 -22.46 -27.23 5.84
CA SER A 491 -22.36 -26.03 6.65
C SER A 491 -20.91 -25.55 6.62
N ASP A 492 -20.66 -24.43 5.93
CA ASP A 492 -19.34 -23.81 5.91
C ASP A 492 -19.00 -23.36 7.33
N ASN A 493 -18.20 -24.17 8.03
CA ASN A 493 -17.81 -23.91 9.41
C ASN A 493 -16.99 -22.61 9.55
N LEU A 494 -16.53 -22.04 8.43
CA LEU A 494 -15.81 -20.77 8.37
C LEU A 494 -16.69 -19.58 7.98
N GLU A 495 -18.01 -19.75 7.85
CA GLU A 495 -18.94 -18.66 7.49
C GLU A 495 -18.76 -17.44 8.40
N LEU A 496 -18.79 -17.65 9.73
CA LEU A 496 -18.54 -16.57 10.70
C LEU A 496 -17.17 -15.93 10.48
N TRP A 497 -16.13 -16.76 10.33
CA TRP A 497 -14.77 -16.26 10.12
C TRP A 497 -14.72 -15.36 8.89
N LYS A 498 -15.29 -15.77 7.75
CA LYS A 498 -15.30 -14.98 6.52
C LYS A 498 -15.99 -13.62 6.70
N GLU A 499 -17.05 -13.55 7.50
CA GLU A 499 -17.82 -12.33 7.78
C GLU A 499 -17.06 -11.32 8.66
N VAL A 500 -16.27 -11.81 9.62
CA VAL A 500 -15.59 -10.98 10.64
C VAL A 500 -14.07 -10.92 10.49
N PHE A 501 -13.52 -11.58 9.47
CA PHE A 501 -12.08 -11.73 9.25
C PHE A 501 -11.36 -10.39 9.11
N LYS A 502 -11.91 -9.50 8.27
CA LYS A 502 -11.25 -8.27 7.83
C LYS A 502 -11.44 -7.14 8.84
N THR A 503 -10.37 -6.43 9.12
CA THR A 503 -10.38 -5.26 10.01
C THR A 503 -10.40 -3.96 9.23
N ASP A 504 -11.11 -2.94 9.71
CA ASP A 504 -11.01 -1.58 9.15
C ASP A 504 -9.80 -0.85 9.75
N GLU A 505 -8.88 -0.39 8.89
CA GLU A 505 -7.64 0.30 9.27
C GLU A 505 -7.88 1.51 10.20
N ARG A 506 -9.03 2.19 10.09
CA ARG A 506 -9.38 3.35 10.95
C ARG A 506 -9.45 3.01 12.44
N PHE A 507 -9.68 1.74 12.77
CA PHE A 507 -9.77 1.26 14.15
C PHE A 507 -8.53 0.49 14.59
N THR A 508 -7.45 0.63 13.84
CA THR A 508 -6.14 0.04 14.14
C THR A 508 -5.13 1.11 14.52
N SER A 509 -4.11 0.73 15.27
CA SER A 509 -3.00 1.61 15.63
C SER A 509 -1.71 0.83 15.59
N ALA A 510 -0.74 1.31 14.80
CA ALA A 510 0.59 0.74 14.78
C ALA A 510 1.32 1.05 16.09
N PHE A 511 2.06 0.08 16.60
CA PHE A 511 2.99 0.27 17.70
C PHE A 511 4.35 -0.29 17.33
N SER A 512 5.41 0.31 17.87
CA SER A 512 6.81 -0.07 17.61
C SER A 512 7.46 -0.82 18.77
N VAL A 513 6.74 -1.05 19.85
CA VAL A 513 7.23 -1.74 21.06
C VAL A 513 7.34 -3.25 20.77
N ASN A 514 8.44 -3.89 21.22
CA ASN A 514 8.70 -5.34 21.13
C ASN A 514 8.62 -5.99 19.74
N GLY A 515 9.27 -5.41 18.74
CA GLY A 515 9.29 -5.97 17.39
C GLY A 515 8.20 -5.43 16.47
N GLY A 516 7.38 -4.50 16.97
CA GLY A 516 6.35 -3.81 16.20
C GLY A 516 5.09 -4.66 16.00
N GLY A 517 3.98 -4.00 15.68
CA GLY A 517 2.72 -4.68 15.39
C GLY A 517 1.55 -3.72 15.21
N THR A 518 0.38 -4.31 14.97
CA THR A 518 -0.89 -3.58 14.80
C THR A 518 -1.83 -3.91 15.95
N SER A 519 -2.19 -2.91 16.75
CA SER A 519 -3.20 -3.04 17.81
C SER A 519 -4.58 -2.68 17.25
N ILE A 520 -5.61 -3.36 17.74
CA ILE A 520 -7.01 -3.11 17.37
C ILE A 520 -7.80 -2.51 18.52
N ASN A 521 -8.68 -1.55 18.19
CA ASN A 521 -9.61 -0.95 19.13
C ASN A 521 -10.64 -1.99 19.63
N GLY A 522 -10.67 -2.24 20.94
CA GLY A 522 -11.59 -3.21 21.55
C GLY A 522 -13.07 -2.86 21.40
N THR A 523 -13.40 -1.57 21.31
CA THR A 523 -14.78 -1.11 21.07
C THR A 523 -15.24 -1.48 19.66
N TYR A 524 -14.35 -1.42 18.68
CA TYR A 524 -14.65 -1.84 17.31
C TYR A 524 -14.94 -3.35 17.25
N MET A 525 -14.14 -4.20 17.91
CA MET A 525 -14.44 -5.63 18.01
C MET A 525 -15.80 -5.89 18.68
N THR A 526 -16.13 -5.11 19.72
CA THR A 526 -17.44 -5.19 20.39
C THR A 526 -18.58 -4.78 19.45
N MET A 527 -18.37 -3.77 18.58
CA MET A 527 -19.33 -3.34 17.58
C MET A 527 -19.58 -4.44 16.53
N ILE A 528 -18.52 -5.07 16.00
CA ILE A 528 -18.68 -6.19 15.04
C ILE A 528 -19.38 -7.37 15.73
N ALA A 529 -18.99 -7.74 16.95
CA ALA A 529 -19.65 -8.81 17.69
C ALA A 529 -21.14 -8.50 17.91
N THR A 530 -21.48 -7.23 18.12
CA THR A 530 -22.87 -6.78 18.23
C THR A 530 -23.62 -6.83 16.91
N ARG A 531 -22.96 -6.58 15.79
CA ARG A 531 -23.53 -6.74 14.44
C ARG A 531 -23.88 -8.20 14.16
N GLU A 532 -22.97 -9.12 14.46
CA GLU A 532 -23.15 -10.54 14.13
C GLU A 532 -24.05 -11.29 15.12
N PHE A 533 -23.91 -11.02 16.41
CA PHE A 533 -24.61 -11.78 17.45
C PHE A 533 -25.80 -11.01 18.03
N GLY A 534 -25.96 -9.73 17.75
CA GLY A 534 -26.96 -8.84 18.35
C GLY A 534 -26.46 -8.13 19.61
N PRO A 535 -27.32 -7.38 20.33
CA PRO A 535 -26.92 -6.56 21.47
C PRO A 535 -26.20 -7.35 22.57
N LYS A 536 -25.09 -6.81 23.09
CA LYS A 536 -24.38 -7.37 24.25
C LYS A 536 -25.32 -7.43 25.47
N GLY A 537 -25.33 -8.56 26.16
CA GLY A 537 -26.27 -8.92 27.23
C GLY A 537 -27.51 -9.67 26.75
N ILE A 538 -27.79 -9.70 25.44
CA ILE A 538 -28.93 -10.42 24.86
C ILE A 538 -28.41 -11.53 23.94
N GLY A 539 -27.77 -11.12 22.83
CA GLY A 539 -27.29 -12.01 21.80
C GLY A 539 -25.92 -12.61 22.08
N TRP A 540 -25.09 -11.89 22.82
CA TRP A 540 -23.81 -12.36 23.33
C TRP A 540 -23.45 -11.65 24.62
N GLY A 541 -22.47 -12.14 25.36
CA GLY A 541 -22.06 -11.55 26.62
C GLY A 541 -20.80 -12.20 27.17
N VAL A 542 -20.37 -11.71 28.33
CA VAL A 542 -19.16 -12.17 29.00
C VAL A 542 -19.47 -12.38 30.47
N ASP A 543 -19.23 -13.59 30.96
CA ASP A 543 -19.32 -13.93 32.37
C ASP A 543 -17.91 -14.01 32.96
N ILE A 544 -17.67 -13.35 34.08
CA ILE A 544 -16.39 -13.43 34.79
C ILE A 544 -16.40 -14.73 35.60
N LEU A 545 -15.47 -15.64 35.28
CA LEU A 545 -15.33 -16.91 35.99
C LEU A 545 -14.37 -16.81 37.17
N GLU A 546 -13.32 -16.03 37.01
CA GLU A 546 -12.26 -15.86 38.00
C GLU A 546 -11.63 -14.48 37.84
N GLU A 547 -11.34 -13.83 38.96
CA GLU A 547 -10.63 -12.54 39.04
C GLU A 547 -9.65 -12.62 40.20
N ARG A 548 -8.36 -12.41 39.94
CA ARG A 548 -7.31 -12.54 40.95
C ARG A 548 -6.11 -11.66 40.64
N PHE A 549 -5.20 -11.54 41.62
CA PHE A 549 -3.90 -10.92 41.44
C PHE A 549 -2.80 -11.97 41.62
N ASP A 550 -1.98 -12.14 40.59
CA ASP A 550 -0.84 -13.06 40.61
C ASP A 550 0.44 -12.26 40.88
N ASP A 551 1.26 -12.72 41.83
CA ASP A 551 2.53 -12.09 42.17
C ASP A 551 3.58 -12.36 41.08
N GLY A 552 4.27 -11.30 40.66
CA GLY A 552 5.36 -11.31 39.68
C GLY A 552 6.74 -11.15 40.32
N ALA A 553 7.66 -10.53 39.58
CA ALA A 553 9.04 -10.37 40.04
C ALA A 553 9.14 -9.45 41.27
N PRO A 554 10.15 -9.62 42.15
CA PRO A 554 10.41 -8.66 43.21
C PRO A 554 10.78 -7.27 42.67
N ILE A 555 10.22 -6.22 43.27
CA ILE A 555 10.49 -4.84 42.91
C ILE A 555 11.70 -4.31 43.69
N THR A 556 12.67 -3.77 42.97
CA THR A 556 13.88 -3.16 43.53
C THR A 556 13.86 -1.65 43.39
N ARG A 557 14.48 -0.94 44.34
CA ARG A 557 14.84 0.48 44.23
C ARG A 557 16.35 0.64 44.09
N THR A 558 16.78 1.68 43.38
CA THR A 558 18.19 2.04 43.30
C THR A 558 18.56 2.94 44.48
N VAL A 559 19.62 2.57 45.20
CA VAL A 559 20.14 3.31 46.36
C VAL A 559 21.63 3.53 46.16
N LYS A 560 22.14 4.72 46.53
CA LYS A 560 23.58 4.97 46.52
C LYS A 560 24.22 4.20 47.67
N GLY A 561 25.10 3.25 47.33
CA GLY A 561 25.91 2.52 48.30
C GLY A 561 26.95 3.44 48.96
N ALA A 562 27.57 2.95 50.03
CA ALA A 562 28.64 3.66 50.75
C ALA A 562 29.82 4.05 49.84
N ASP A 563 30.02 3.29 48.77
CA ASP A 563 31.10 3.44 47.79
C ASP A 563 30.79 4.49 46.71
N GLY A 564 29.63 5.15 46.78
CA GLY A 564 29.15 6.13 45.79
C GLY A 564 28.49 5.51 44.55
N ASN A 565 28.58 4.18 44.37
CA ASN A 565 27.96 3.44 43.27
C ASN A 565 26.48 3.15 43.53
N ASN A 566 25.70 3.01 42.47
CA ASN A 566 24.30 2.60 42.53
C ASN A 566 24.21 1.10 42.88
N THR A 567 23.44 0.79 43.92
CA THR A 567 23.12 -0.57 44.36
C THR A 567 21.62 -0.79 44.30
N TRP A 568 21.19 -2.03 44.10
CA TRP A 568 19.78 -2.40 44.04
C TRP A 568 19.34 -2.98 45.39
N GLU A 569 18.28 -2.43 45.96
CA GLU A 569 17.72 -2.88 47.23
C GLU A 569 16.28 -3.36 46.98
N LEU A 570 15.92 -4.53 47.54
CA LEU A 570 14.55 -5.01 47.55
C LEU A 570 13.70 -4.11 48.46
N ILE A 571 12.49 -3.76 48.00
CA ILE A 571 11.58 -2.92 48.77
C ILE A 571 10.79 -3.81 49.75
N PRO A 572 10.82 -3.56 51.07
CA PRO A 572 9.97 -4.29 52.01
C PRO A 572 8.49 -3.94 51.83
N ASP A 573 7.59 -4.91 52.00
CA ASP A 573 6.14 -4.73 51.87
C ASP A 573 5.45 -4.16 53.13
N GLY A 574 6.20 -4.01 54.23
CA GLY A 574 5.69 -3.51 55.51
C GLY A 574 5.05 -4.55 56.43
N ILE A 575 4.92 -5.81 55.99
CA ILE A 575 4.35 -6.94 56.79
C ILE A 575 5.41 -8.05 57.01
N GLY A 576 6.62 -7.87 56.46
CA GLY A 576 7.76 -8.77 56.66
C GLY A 576 8.13 -9.56 55.40
N GLY A 577 7.51 -9.25 54.26
CA GLY A 577 7.86 -9.73 52.93
C GLY A 577 8.53 -8.66 52.07
N ILE A 578 8.63 -8.95 50.78
CA ILE A 578 9.18 -8.07 49.75
C ILE A 578 8.06 -7.64 48.81
N LEU A 579 8.12 -6.39 48.37
CA LEU A 579 7.19 -5.85 47.39
C LEU A 579 7.46 -6.55 46.05
N THR A 580 6.45 -7.24 45.53
CA THR A 580 6.47 -7.89 44.22
C THR A 580 5.59 -7.13 43.23
N GLU A 581 5.89 -7.31 41.95
CA GLU A 581 4.94 -6.96 40.91
C GLU A 581 3.63 -7.72 41.13
N LYS A 582 2.51 -7.12 40.75
CA LYS A 582 1.21 -7.75 40.80
C LYS A 582 0.56 -7.64 39.45
N ASN A 583 0.14 -8.76 38.89
CA ASN A 583 -0.60 -8.82 37.65
C ASN A 583 -2.06 -9.10 37.97
N HIS A 584 -2.96 -8.24 37.50
CA HIS A 584 -4.37 -8.52 37.53
C HIS A 584 -4.71 -9.54 36.44
N VAL A 585 -5.24 -10.69 36.83
CA VAL A 585 -5.60 -11.79 35.93
C VAL A 585 -7.09 -12.04 36.02
N ILE A 586 -7.75 -12.05 34.87
CA ILE A 586 -9.17 -12.34 34.76
C ILE A 586 -9.40 -13.49 33.78
N LYS A 587 -10.23 -14.45 34.19
CA LYS A 587 -10.73 -15.52 33.33
C LYS A 587 -12.19 -15.25 33.03
N ILE A 588 -12.52 -15.19 31.75
CA ILE A 588 -13.89 -14.96 31.30
C ILE A 588 -14.42 -16.14 30.50
N LYS A 589 -15.74 -16.27 30.47
CA LYS A 589 -16.48 -17.07 29.50
C LYS A 589 -17.29 -16.12 28.64
N LEU A 590 -16.89 -15.98 27.38
CA LEU A 590 -17.70 -15.33 26.37
C LEU A 590 -18.78 -16.32 25.92
N TRP A 591 -20.04 -15.88 25.85
CA TRP A 591 -21.13 -16.65 25.30
C TRP A 591 -21.79 -15.88 24.17
N TYR A 592 -22.32 -16.57 23.16
CA TYR A 592 -23.00 -15.96 22.02
C TYR A 592 -24.10 -16.87 21.49
N ILE A 593 -25.07 -16.30 20.80
CA ILE A 593 -26.18 -17.00 20.16
C ILE A 593 -26.05 -16.80 18.65
N ARG A 594 -25.90 -17.90 17.90
CA ARG A 594 -25.89 -17.89 16.43
C ARG A 594 -26.77 -19.03 15.94
N ASN A 595 -27.64 -18.76 14.95
CA ASN A 595 -28.58 -19.74 14.40
C ASN A 595 -29.43 -20.44 15.48
N GLY A 596 -29.85 -19.69 16.51
CA GLY A 596 -30.63 -20.20 17.65
C GLY A 596 -29.87 -21.10 18.62
N LYS A 597 -28.57 -21.34 18.42
CA LYS A 597 -27.71 -22.15 19.29
C LYS A 597 -26.76 -21.28 20.09
N ARG A 598 -26.49 -21.67 21.34
CA ARG A 598 -25.56 -20.97 22.22
C ARG A 598 -24.15 -21.57 22.10
N GLY A 599 -23.17 -20.75 21.75
CA GLY A 599 -21.75 -21.06 21.82
C GLY A 599 -21.08 -20.41 23.02
N THR A 600 -19.94 -20.94 23.45
CA THR A 600 -19.14 -20.39 24.55
C THR A 600 -17.65 -20.55 24.29
N GLU A 601 -16.86 -19.56 24.69
CA GLU A 601 -15.40 -19.56 24.58
C GLU A 601 -14.77 -19.03 25.89
N ILE A 602 -13.60 -19.56 26.28
CA ILE A 602 -12.92 -19.16 27.51
C ILE A 602 -11.62 -18.43 27.16
N ALA A 603 -11.43 -17.25 27.74
CA ALA A 603 -10.21 -16.47 27.53
C ALA A 603 -9.69 -15.89 28.84
N TYR A 604 -8.39 -15.56 28.82
CA TYR A 604 -7.70 -14.93 29.93
C TYR A 604 -7.17 -13.56 29.52
N GLY A 605 -7.35 -12.58 30.40
CA GLY A 605 -6.73 -11.27 30.31
C GLY A 605 -5.76 -11.09 31.46
N CYS A 606 -4.62 -10.47 31.19
CA CYS A 606 -3.58 -10.21 32.18
C CYS A 606 -3.06 -8.80 32.00
N THR A 607 -3.09 -7.99 33.05
CA THR A 607 -2.57 -6.61 33.02
C THR A 607 -1.76 -6.33 34.27
N PRO A 608 -0.52 -5.81 34.14
CA PRO A 608 0.26 -5.36 35.29
C PRO A 608 -0.51 -4.31 36.08
N TYR A 609 -0.78 -4.60 37.36
CA TYR A 609 -1.40 -3.69 38.30
C TYR A 609 -0.35 -2.93 39.10
N LEU A 610 0.66 -3.64 39.63
CA LEU A 610 1.80 -3.06 40.33
C LEU A 610 3.06 -3.50 39.61
N TYR A 611 3.86 -2.55 39.13
CA TYR A 611 5.09 -2.85 38.41
C TYR A 611 6.16 -1.77 38.62
N SER A 612 7.40 -2.09 38.27
CA SER A 612 8.53 -1.18 38.46
C SER A 612 8.68 -0.21 37.29
N THR A 613 8.93 1.07 37.58
CA THR A 613 9.23 2.10 36.56
C THR A 613 10.52 2.83 36.89
N LYS A 614 11.01 3.66 35.97
CA LYS A 614 12.17 4.54 36.20
C LYS A 614 11.98 5.53 37.37
N TYR A 615 10.74 5.78 37.78
CA TYR A 615 10.39 6.66 38.92
C TYR A 615 10.07 5.88 40.20
N GLY A 616 10.20 4.56 40.19
CA GLY A 616 9.84 3.66 41.29
C GLY A 616 8.60 2.82 40.98
N PRO A 617 8.06 2.12 42.00
CA PRO A 617 6.87 1.29 41.86
C PRO A 617 5.66 2.14 41.42
N PHE A 618 4.93 1.66 40.42
CA PHE A 618 3.74 2.32 39.88
C PHE A 618 2.54 1.38 39.97
N CYS A 619 1.37 1.95 40.24
CA CYS A 619 0.11 1.24 40.35
C CYS A 619 -0.88 1.70 39.27
N ASP A 620 -1.36 0.78 38.44
CA ASP A 620 -2.35 1.06 37.38
C ASP A 620 -3.77 0.80 37.90
N GLY A 621 -4.50 1.88 38.20
CA GLY A 621 -5.89 1.82 38.66
C GLY A 621 -6.89 1.30 37.61
N GLU A 622 -6.50 1.20 36.33
CA GLU A 622 -7.34 0.74 35.23
C GLU A 622 -7.05 -0.71 34.82
N ALA A 623 -6.16 -1.41 35.55
CA ALA A 623 -5.76 -2.78 35.24
C ALA A 623 -6.94 -3.75 35.10
N THR A 624 -7.96 -3.63 35.97
CA THR A 624 -9.16 -4.48 35.94
C THR A 624 -9.94 -4.33 34.62
N LYS A 625 -10.19 -3.09 34.18
CA LYS A 625 -10.90 -2.80 32.92
C LYS A 625 -10.08 -3.24 31.71
N LYS A 626 -8.77 -3.03 31.76
CA LYS A 626 -7.83 -3.45 30.71
C LYS A 626 -7.80 -4.96 30.56
N SER A 627 -7.71 -5.71 31.67
CA SER A 627 -7.73 -7.18 31.63
C SER A 627 -9.05 -7.71 31.11
N LEU A 628 -10.19 -7.14 31.51
CA LEU A 628 -11.50 -7.57 30.98
C LEU A 628 -11.60 -7.33 29.47
N THR A 629 -11.11 -6.18 29.00
CA THR A 629 -11.09 -5.84 27.58
C THR A 629 -10.17 -6.78 26.80
N ASP A 630 -8.96 -7.03 27.31
CA ASP A 630 -7.99 -7.94 26.72
C ASP A 630 -8.53 -9.37 26.61
N ALA A 631 -9.11 -9.90 27.69
CA ALA A 631 -9.73 -11.22 27.70
C ALA A 631 -10.87 -11.30 26.67
N THR A 632 -11.71 -10.26 26.60
CA THR A 632 -12.83 -10.20 25.65
C THR A 632 -12.33 -10.17 24.21
N LYS A 633 -11.29 -9.37 23.91
CA LYS A 633 -10.67 -9.33 22.58
C LYS A 633 -10.15 -10.72 22.20
N LYS A 634 -9.41 -11.38 23.08
CA LYS A 634 -8.87 -12.73 22.84
C LYS A 634 -9.97 -13.77 22.57
N ALA A 635 -11.06 -13.74 23.34
CA ALA A 635 -12.20 -14.63 23.11
C ALA A 635 -12.86 -14.39 21.74
N LEU A 636 -13.01 -13.12 21.33
CA LEU A 636 -13.55 -12.78 20.01
C LEU A 636 -12.58 -13.14 18.89
N SER A 637 -11.28 -12.92 19.05
CA SER A 637 -10.26 -13.33 18.06
C SER A 637 -10.30 -14.82 17.78
N ALA A 638 -10.53 -15.66 18.80
CA ALA A 638 -10.68 -17.11 18.63
C ALA A 638 -11.90 -17.49 17.77
N LEU A 639 -12.93 -16.64 17.74
CA LEU A 639 -14.12 -16.79 16.89
C LEU A 639 -13.92 -16.21 15.47
N GLY A 640 -12.73 -15.69 15.15
CA GLY A 640 -12.38 -15.16 13.83
C GLY A 640 -12.49 -13.64 13.70
N PHE A 641 -12.88 -12.93 14.75
CA PHE A 641 -13.02 -11.48 14.71
C PHE A 641 -11.65 -10.82 14.53
N CYS A 642 -11.51 -10.07 13.44
CA CYS A 642 -10.29 -9.32 13.13
C CYS A 642 -9.05 -10.21 13.03
N ALA A 643 -9.26 -11.46 12.61
CA ALA A 643 -8.22 -12.49 12.55
C ALA A 643 -7.09 -12.13 11.58
N ASP A 644 -7.34 -11.26 10.59
CA ASP A 644 -6.31 -10.78 9.66
C ASP A 644 -5.13 -10.08 10.33
N ILE A 645 -5.36 -9.38 11.44
CA ILE A 645 -4.29 -8.79 12.26
C ILE A 645 -3.49 -9.89 12.96
N PHE A 646 -4.18 -10.83 13.61
CA PHE A 646 -3.52 -11.90 14.39
C PHE A 646 -2.80 -12.93 13.50
N MET A 647 -3.17 -13.02 12.23
CA MET A 647 -2.49 -13.83 11.22
C MET A 647 -1.31 -13.11 10.54
N GLY A 648 -1.00 -11.86 10.91
CA GLY A 648 0.12 -11.09 10.34
C GLY A 648 -0.13 -10.59 8.91
N LEU A 649 -1.35 -10.67 8.38
CA LEU A 649 -1.66 -10.14 7.05
C LEU A 649 -1.53 -8.62 7.00
N TYR A 650 -1.78 -7.96 8.14
CA TYR A 650 -1.59 -6.52 8.31
C TYR A 650 -0.13 -6.08 8.20
N ASP A 651 0.83 -6.99 8.37
CA ASP A 651 2.25 -6.65 8.20
C ASP A 651 2.61 -6.47 6.72
N ASN A 652 1.79 -7.02 5.81
CA ASN A 652 1.94 -6.82 4.37
C ASN A 652 1.35 -5.46 3.92
N PRO A 653 2.16 -4.54 3.34
CA PRO A 653 1.69 -3.23 2.91
C PRO A 653 0.66 -3.29 1.77
N GLU A 654 0.78 -4.26 0.85
CA GLU A 654 -0.17 -4.45 -0.25
C GLU A 654 -1.55 -4.86 0.27
N TYR A 655 -1.56 -5.78 1.25
CA TYR A 655 -2.81 -6.20 1.91
C TYR A 655 -3.46 -5.01 2.60
N ARG A 656 -2.68 -4.22 3.36
CA ARG A 656 -3.17 -3.02 4.05
C ARG A 656 -3.79 -2.01 3.09
N GLN A 657 -3.11 -1.72 1.97
CA GLN A 657 -3.61 -0.77 0.96
C GLN A 657 -4.87 -1.27 0.29
N LYS A 658 -4.93 -2.56 -0.10
CA LYS A 658 -6.12 -3.16 -0.69
C LYS A 658 -7.30 -3.15 0.27
N ASN A 659 -7.06 -3.52 1.53
CA ASN A 659 -8.06 -3.56 2.57
C ASN A 659 -8.59 -2.14 2.88
N LYS A 660 -7.70 -1.14 2.93
CA LYS A 660 -8.08 0.27 3.04
C LYS A 660 -9.00 0.72 1.91
N ALA A 661 -8.67 0.38 0.67
CA ALA A 661 -9.50 0.71 -0.49
C ALA A 661 -10.89 0.05 -0.43
N GLU A 662 -10.94 -1.23 -0.04
CA GLU A 662 -12.19 -1.97 0.12
C GLU A 662 -13.09 -1.36 1.20
N PHE A 663 -12.54 -1.03 2.37
CA PHE A 663 -13.30 -0.37 3.42
C PHE A 663 -13.67 1.08 3.04
N ALA A 664 -12.83 1.81 2.31
CA ALA A 664 -13.19 3.13 1.80
C ALA A 664 -14.42 3.07 0.88
N LEU A 665 -14.48 2.08 -0.02
CA LEU A 665 -15.64 1.84 -0.88
C LEU A 665 -16.88 1.46 -0.07
N LYS A 666 -16.75 0.55 0.90
CA LYS A 666 -17.86 0.13 1.76
C LYS A 666 -18.41 1.29 2.61
N ASN A 667 -17.52 2.10 3.19
CA ASN A 667 -17.92 3.28 3.94
C ASN A 667 -18.57 4.33 3.03
N ALA A 668 -18.07 4.50 1.81
CA ALA A 668 -18.68 5.41 0.83
C ALA A 668 -20.08 4.92 0.41
N SER A 669 -20.27 3.63 0.20
CA SER A 669 -21.59 3.06 -0.12
C SER A 669 -22.55 3.18 1.05
N GLU A 670 -22.13 2.84 2.28
CA GLU A 670 -22.96 2.97 3.49
C GLU A 670 -23.33 4.45 3.72
N ASN A 671 -22.39 5.38 3.57
CA ASN A 671 -22.67 6.81 3.65
C ASN A 671 -23.62 7.30 2.55
N ALA A 672 -23.52 6.76 1.34
CA ALA A 672 -24.41 7.11 0.23
C ALA A 672 -25.83 6.57 0.46
N GLU A 673 -25.97 5.35 0.98
CA GLU A 673 -27.26 4.77 1.38
C GLU A 673 -27.88 5.54 2.55
N ASP A 674 -27.09 5.88 3.56
CA ASP A 674 -27.55 6.70 4.69
C ASP A 674 -27.97 8.09 4.24
N ALA A 675 -27.21 8.71 3.35
CA ALA A 675 -27.58 9.99 2.74
C ALA A 675 -28.88 9.85 1.94
N ALA A 676 -29.04 8.78 1.15
CA ALA A 676 -30.28 8.52 0.41
C ALA A 676 -31.49 8.32 1.34
N ARG A 677 -31.32 7.57 2.43
CA ARG A 677 -32.35 7.37 3.46
C ARG A 677 -32.75 8.68 4.12
N VAL A 678 -31.78 9.49 4.56
CA VAL A 678 -32.05 10.80 5.18
C VAL A 678 -32.77 11.74 4.19
N ARG A 679 -32.36 11.73 2.92
CA ARG A 679 -33.04 12.51 1.86
C ARG A 679 -34.49 12.05 1.68
N GLN A 680 -34.75 10.74 1.71
CA GLN A 680 -36.10 10.18 1.60
C GLN A 680 -36.96 10.52 2.84
N GLU A 681 -36.42 10.39 4.05
CA GLU A 681 -37.14 10.75 5.27
C GLU A 681 -37.52 12.23 5.31
N LEU A 682 -36.59 13.11 4.90
CA LEU A 682 -36.87 14.53 4.74
C LEU A 682 -37.91 14.76 3.63
N ASP A 683 -37.88 13.95 2.57
CA ASP A 683 -38.87 14.02 1.50
C ASP A 683 -40.28 13.73 1.99
N ASP A 684 -40.44 12.61 2.68
CA ASP A 684 -41.69 12.19 3.30
C ASP A 684 -42.20 13.19 4.34
N LYS A 685 -41.29 13.83 5.09
CA LYS A 685 -41.65 14.83 6.09
C LYS A 685 -42.19 16.11 5.45
N LEU A 686 -41.48 16.64 4.46
CA LEU A 686 -41.91 17.83 3.69
C LEU A 686 -43.23 17.56 2.94
N THR A 687 -43.43 16.34 2.40
CA THR A 687 -44.71 15.94 1.78
C THR A 687 -45.85 15.88 2.79
N ARG A 688 -45.62 15.30 3.97
CA ARG A 688 -46.60 15.32 5.07
C ARG A 688 -46.96 16.75 5.47
N VAL A 689 -45.97 17.63 5.61
CA VAL A 689 -46.20 19.03 5.97
C VAL A 689 -46.95 19.78 4.86
N ALA A 690 -46.67 19.54 3.59
CA ALA A 690 -47.42 20.13 2.48
C ALA A 690 -48.91 19.80 2.56
N ASN A 691 -49.26 18.54 2.88
CA ASN A 691 -50.64 18.11 3.08
C ASN A 691 -51.29 18.77 4.31
N THR A 692 -50.54 18.92 5.42
CA THR A 692 -51.01 19.65 6.61
C THR A 692 -51.24 21.12 6.31
N LEU A 693 -50.35 21.79 5.56
CA LEU A 693 -50.51 23.19 5.18
C LEU A 693 -51.73 23.39 4.29
N ALA A 694 -51.98 22.50 3.34
CA ALA A 694 -53.15 22.56 2.46
C ALA A 694 -54.48 22.40 3.23
N SER A 695 -54.48 21.66 4.35
CA SER A 695 -55.69 21.38 5.15
C SER A 695 -55.82 22.24 6.41
N ALA A 696 -54.86 23.13 6.68
CA ALA A 696 -54.84 23.95 7.88
C ALA A 696 -56.06 24.89 7.97
N VAL A 697 -56.52 25.13 9.20
CA VAL A 697 -57.77 25.86 9.49
C VAL A 697 -57.51 27.28 9.98
N SER A 698 -56.28 27.59 10.43
CA SER A 698 -55.90 28.91 10.93
C SER A 698 -54.53 29.36 10.43
N GLU A 699 -54.36 30.68 10.29
CA GLU A 699 -53.09 31.28 9.87
C GLU A 699 -51.94 31.01 10.86
N ASN A 700 -52.24 30.99 12.17
CA ASN A 700 -51.24 30.68 13.20
C ASN A 700 -50.69 29.25 13.10
N GLU A 701 -51.54 28.29 12.75
CA GLU A 701 -51.14 26.89 12.52
C GLU A 701 -50.24 26.79 11.29
N ILE A 702 -50.63 27.43 10.19
CA ILE A 702 -49.86 27.51 8.94
C ILE A 702 -48.45 28.06 9.21
N ASN A 703 -48.35 29.22 9.85
CA ASN A 703 -47.07 29.88 10.09
C ASN A 703 -46.16 29.07 11.03
N LYS A 704 -46.72 28.41 12.05
CA LYS A 704 -45.96 27.60 12.99
C LYS A 704 -45.42 26.32 12.35
N VAL A 705 -46.25 25.62 11.56
CA VAL A 705 -45.85 24.38 10.87
C VAL A 705 -44.85 24.69 9.76
N TYR A 706 -45.09 25.74 8.96
CA TYR A 706 -44.19 26.16 7.89
C TYR A 706 -42.82 26.60 8.41
N SER A 707 -42.76 27.45 9.43
CA SER A 707 -41.48 27.98 9.95
C SER A 707 -40.55 26.89 10.48
N SER A 708 -41.10 25.86 11.14
CA SER A 708 -40.31 24.73 11.65
C SER A 708 -39.66 23.94 10.52
N ILE A 709 -40.43 23.55 9.50
CA ILE A 709 -39.90 22.72 8.41
C ILE A 709 -39.01 23.54 7.45
N ALA A 710 -39.33 24.81 7.25
CA ALA A 710 -38.55 25.69 6.38
C ALA A 710 -37.14 25.89 6.93
N ARG A 711 -37.01 26.06 8.25
CA ARG A 711 -35.69 26.16 8.91
C ARG A 711 -34.88 24.88 8.75
N GLU A 712 -35.51 23.72 8.94
CA GLU A 712 -34.86 22.41 8.81
C GLU A 712 -34.38 22.17 7.38
N ALA A 713 -35.26 22.37 6.38
CA ALA A 713 -34.91 22.22 4.97
C ALA A 713 -33.84 23.24 4.51
N GLU A 714 -33.83 24.44 5.08
CA GLU A 714 -32.79 25.44 4.81
C GLU A 714 -31.42 25.04 5.38
N VAL A 715 -31.38 24.38 6.54
CA VAL A 715 -30.14 23.81 7.09
C VAL A 715 -29.61 22.70 6.17
N HIS A 716 -30.47 21.77 5.74
CA HIS A 716 -30.08 20.71 4.80
C HIS A 716 -29.64 21.26 3.44
N ARG A 717 -30.25 22.36 2.97
CA ARG A 717 -29.85 23.04 1.73
C ARG A 717 -28.43 23.60 1.83
N LYS A 718 -28.11 24.30 2.93
CA LYS A 718 -26.78 24.86 3.18
C LYS A 718 -25.72 23.77 3.33
N ASP A 719 -26.03 22.72 4.09
CA ASP A 719 -25.14 21.56 4.24
C ASP A 719 -24.86 20.88 2.89
N ALA A 720 -25.86 20.77 2.01
CA ALA A 720 -25.66 20.26 0.66
C ALA A 720 -24.78 21.19 -0.21
N GLU A 721 -24.91 22.52 -0.06
CA GLU A 721 -24.04 23.49 -0.74
C GLU A 721 -22.60 23.42 -0.25
N GLU A 722 -22.39 23.29 1.07
CA GLU A 722 -21.07 23.14 1.69
C GLU A 722 -20.39 21.83 1.26
N LYS A 723 -21.17 20.76 1.07
CA LYS A 723 -20.70 19.46 0.57
C LYS A 723 -20.53 19.40 -0.95
N GLY A 724 -20.84 20.47 -1.68
CA GLY A 724 -20.75 20.52 -3.15
C GLY A 724 -21.87 19.81 -3.91
N ASP A 725 -22.92 19.33 -3.24
CA ASP A 725 -24.09 18.66 -3.84
C ASP A 725 -25.10 19.70 -4.37
N THR A 726 -24.73 20.29 -5.51
CA THR A 726 -25.53 21.36 -6.15
C THR A 726 -26.90 20.87 -6.63
N GLN A 727 -27.05 19.59 -6.97
CA GLN A 727 -28.33 19.03 -7.42
C GLN A 727 -29.32 18.94 -6.26
N HIS A 728 -28.90 18.42 -5.11
CA HIS A 728 -29.77 18.31 -3.93
C HIS A 728 -30.12 19.68 -3.35
N ALA A 729 -29.18 20.62 -3.30
CA ALA A 729 -29.43 21.99 -2.87
C ALA A 729 -30.49 22.68 -3.76
N ARG A 730 -30.41 22.52 -5.09
CA ARG A 730 -31.42 23.04 -6.03
C ARG A 730 -32.78 22.38 -5.82
N TYR A 731 -32.81 21.07 -5.60
CA TYR A 731 -34.04 20.31 -5.33
C TYR A 731 -34.74 20.79 -4.05
N LEU A 732 -34.01 20.95 -2.94
CA LEU A 732 -34.54 21.47 -1.68
C LEU A 732 -35.04 22.92 -1.83
N SER A 733 -34.31 23.76 -2.58
CA SER A 733 -34.74 25.12 -2.90
C SER A 733 -36.08 25.14 -3.64
N GLY A 734 -36.25 24.25 -4.62
CA GLY A 734 -37.50 24.12 -5.37
C GLY A 734 -38.67 23.69 -4.49
N ARG A 735 -38.44 22.75 -3.57
CA ARG A 735 -39.47 22.27 -2.64
C ARG A 735 -39.86 23.29 -1.60
N LEU A 736 -38.89 24.05 -1.07
CA LEU A 736 -39.16 25.19 -0.21
C LEU A 736 -40.06 26.21 -0.91
N ARG A 737 -39.75 26.58 -2.17
CA ARG A 737 -40.60 27.50 -2.95
C ARG A 737 -42.03 26.97 -3.13
N ARG A 738 -42.18 25.68 -3.38
CA ARG A 738 -43.50 25.05 -3.51
C ARG A 738 -44.28 25.08 -2.20
N LEU A 739 -43.63 24.82 -1.07
CA LEU A 739 -44.23 24.96 0.26
C LEU A 739 -44.65 26.40 0.55
N THR A 740 -43.85 27.39 0.15
CA THR A 740 -44.22 28.81 0.26
C THR A 740 -45.48 29.13 -0.56
N SER A 741 -45.57 28.61 -1.80
CA SER A 741 -46.77 28.78 -2.63
C SER A 741 -48.02 28.20 -1.96
N ILE A 742 -47.94 26.96 -1.46
CA ILE A 742 -49.05 26.31 -0.75
C ILE A 742 -49.46 27.11 0.49
N LYS A 743 -48.48 27.63 1.24
CA LYS A 743 -48.70 28.47 2.42
C LYS A 743 -49.45 29.76 2.04
N ASP A 744 -48.97 30.47 1.01
CA ASP A 744 -49.54 31.75 0.58
C ASP A 744 -50.93 31.57 -0.05
N GLU A 745 -51.14 30.51 -0.85
CA GLU A 745 -52.44 30.13 -1.42
C GLU A 745 -53.47 29.85 -0.32
N ARG A 746 -53.09 29.07 0.70
CA ARG A 746 -54.01 28.73 1.79
C ARG A 746 -54.37 29.94 2.65
N ILE A 747 -53.41 30.82 2.95
CA ILE A 747 -53.68 32.07 3.68
C ILE A 747 -54.67 32.94 2.89
N ALA A 748 -54.50 33.04 1.57
CA ALA A 748 -55.43 33.80 0.72
C ALA A 748 -56.86 33.21 0.72
N GLU A 749 -57.00 31.89 0.76
CA GLU A 749 -58.32 31.22 0.91
C GLU A 749 -58.97 31.49 2.27
N LEU A 750 -58.19 31.44 3.35
CA LEU A 750 -58.69 31.71 4.71
C LEU A 750 -59.15 33.18 4.85
N ASN A 751 -58.39 34.13 4.28
CA ASN A 751 -58.75 35.55 4.30
C ASN A 751 -60.02 35.83 3.48
N LYS A 752 -60.16 35.24 2.28
CA LYS A 752 -61.42 35.31 1.49
C LYS A 752 -62.61 34.72 2.24
N SER A 753 -62.39 33.66 3.02
CA SER A 753 -63.46 33.03 3.81
C SER A 753 -63.89 33.90 4.99
N GLN A 754 -62.98 34.70 5.56
CA GLN A 754 -63.29 35.67 6.61
C GLN A 754 -63.97 36.95 6.08
N GLU A 755 -63.66 37.38 4.85
CA GLU A 755 -64.33 38.54 4.22
C GLU A 755 -65.75 38.24 3.74
N ASN A 756 -66.07 36.96 3.48
CA ASN A 756 -67.40 36.50 3.03
C ASN A 756 -68.31 36.01 4.16
N ALA A 757 -67.82 35.99 5.41
CA ALA A 757 -68.56 35.61 6.62
C ALA A 757 -68.89 36.86 7.45
#